data_AF-A0A0F9FG74-F1
#
_entry.id   AF-A0A0F9FG74-F1
#
_cell.length_a   1.000
_cell.length_b   1.000
_cell.length_c   1.000
_cell.angle_alpha   90.00
_cell.angle_beta   90.00
_cell.angle_gamma   90.00
#
_symmetry.space_group_name_H-M   'P 1'
#
loop_
_entity.id
_entity.type
_entity.pdbx_description
1 polymer ?
#
loop_
_entity_poly.entity_id
_entity_poly.type
_entity_poly.pdbx_seq_one_letter_code
_entity_poly.pdbx_strand_id
1 'polypeptide(L)'
;GTDWTMPYYPSGILRNDSIIEFSGANLPDEGTEFTLTYKLKFDFGAKYYGEINLGYTNGYNKSSIELKLPAEFLPKSNNSLAPMFTRFTDNFTSTLGQTVFVLDYGLDGVSSWSDSNFIIYNEQELIDLYGNFSKGVSTGHPKVDFTDAPLTDSLVNITYGVKSQYDLSYGFQKIYKSFSDSVRLLHNNDASPKIIDELDAQLSTYVLRNSSLYISLDDSSEKTMLKLMNLPLLYNPEILINFTLDEIILDLIETFGNDFNNLTIESKYITNDGYYEFYSDPLIIPLNYSEISGDIINNIYSIQFNKDIQAIYDMVGADSVDLEITLHQVGNSSNFIPYVILEDFTYLSDTHLVENYDRRPLDTEGNFDGRAAVNTPHYYQVFSQPFIDGFYGDSPFDLIEGAEVTVGLQNLPNTTLVSLNNYNFNDLGDSETLLVNNTNFYMIPNIGMFIDTYNLDEPLYQDGYLDLYYGSGTEVDGEKQYTTSITMDYEGDSIADYKSLITDYTPTSWENIYNFTNKFITTGAITVEGRVFYHQIFDLDVDTNSSSTMDTIFPDYEKNIYFGVQLPENFDIAEVKSIGEPYTYSLSVQGFPVGNYKSEYITIDTSNSGSYTPSTNLLTVDTDYGYDYDENGTGYILFFKPVIDFSSYTDADNKLMVDYWINHEFAKGSDYFIHEDPEDPFTSQIEWDYSFVDVNTFHLHPDFTSTTSYSVEYTALEWEKFNQDYINDGDDVFTFQPTEYYNISILYTGDTTTEIFSIQYIVPEGQYKEDY
;
A
#
# COMPACT_ATOMS: atom_id res chain seq x y z
N GLY A 1 4.92 -35.17 19.50
CA GLY A 1 4.03 -36.27 19.14
C GLY A 1 4.32 -36.69 17.72
N THR A 2 3.32 -37.25 17.04
CA THR A 2 3.34 -37.47 15.59
C THR A 2 2.32 -36.54 14.96
N ASP A 3 2.66 -35.25 14.94
CA ASP A 3 1.74 -34.17 14.61
C ASP A 3 2.37 -33.35 13.48
N TRP A 4 2.19 -33.87 12.27
CA TRP A 4 2.36 -33.14 11.00
C TRP A 4 1.01 -33.20 10.30
N THR A 5 0.23 -32.13 10.38
CA THR A 5 -1.04 -32.01 9.66
C THR A 5 -0.77 -31.75 8.19
N MET A 6 -0.78 -32.83 7.41
CA MET A 6 -0.67 -32.79 5.95
C MET A 6 -1.83 -31.93 5.37
N PRO A 7 -1.57 -30.77 4.74
CA PRO A 7 -2.62 -29.81 4.35
C PRO A 7 -3.54 -30.34 3.24
N TYR A 8 -3.09 -31.39 2.52
CA TYR A 8 -3.91 -32.16 1.60
C TYR A 8 -4.20 -33.54 2.20
N TYR A 9 -5.48 -33.86 2.39
CA TYR A 9 -5.87 -35.28 2.37
C TYR A 9 -5.39 -35.89 1.04
N PRO A 10 -4.75 -37.08 1.04
CA PRO A 10 -4.52 -37.79 -0.22
C PRO A 10 -5.88 -37.98 -0.90
N SER A 11 -5.96 -37.54 -2.16
CA SER A 11 -7.20 -37.26 -2.91
C SER A 11 -8.39 -38.11 -2.46
N GLY A 12 -9.41 -37.44 -1.89
CA GLY A 12 -10.62 -38.11 -1.38
C GLY A 12 -11.15 -39.09 -2.42
N ILE A 13 -11.16 -40.38 -2.06
CA ILE A 13 -11.20 -41.54 -2.97
C ILE A 13 -12.01 -41.23 -4.22
N LEU A 14 -11.35 -41.16 -5.40
CA LEU A 14 -11.96 -40.85 -6.69
C LEU A 14 -12.94 -41.95 -7.13
N ARG A 15 -14.11 -41.95 -6.50
CA ARG A 15 -15.25 -42.79 -6.80
C ARG A 15 -16.02 -42.16 -7.94
N ASN A 16 -15.63 -42.50 -9.16
CA ASN A 16 -16.54 -42.50 -10.29
C ASN A 16 -17.58 -43.63 -10.09
N ASP A 17 -18.44 -43.46 -9.08
CA ASP A 17 -19.54 -44.36 -8.74
C ASP A 17 -20.51 -44.38 -9.94
N SER A 18 -20.42 -45.42 -10.77
CA SER A 18 -21.34 -45.64 -11.88
C SER A 18 -22.73 -46.04 -11.36
N ILE A 19 -23.57 -45.05 -11.10
CA ILE A 19 -24.94 -45.23 -10.61
C ILE A 19 -25.85 -45.65 -11.76
N ILE A 20 -26.61 -46.74 -11.56
CA ILE A 20 -27.68 -47.17 -12.45
C ILE A 20 -29.01 -46.94 -11.74
N GLU A 21 -29.78 -45.96 -12.20
CA GLU A 21 -31.12 -45.70 -11.72
C GLU A 21 -32.17 -46.29 -12.67
N PHE A 22 -33.13 -47.05 -12.13
CA PHE A 22 -34.31 -47.52 -12.86
C PHE A 22 -35.49 -46.59 -12.57
N SER A 23 -35.62 -45.49 -13.31
CA SER A 23 -36.70 -44.51 -13.14
C SER A 23 -37.81 -44.70 -14.17
N GLY A 24 -39.06 -44.82 -13.71
CA GLY A 24 -40.23 -44.97 -14.57
C GLY A 24 -41.38 -45.75 -13.93
N ALA A 25 -42.52 -45.81 -14.63
CA ALA A 25 -43.71 -46.56 -14.19
C ALA A 25 -43.61 -48.08 -14.39
N ASN A 26 -42.65 -48.54 -15.20
CA ASN A 26 -42.35 -49.95 -15.43
C ASN A 26 -40.95 -50.25 -14.86
N LEU A 27 -40.90 -50.72 -13.62
CA LEU A 27 -39.68 -51.28 -13.03
C LEU A 27 -39.44 -52.72 -13.55
N PRO A 28 -38.21 -53.26 -13.46
CA PRO A 28 -37.95 -54.67 -13.79
C PRO A 28 -38.78 -55.63 -12.93
N ASP A 29 -39.28 -56.72 -13.53
CA ASP A 29 -40.03 -57.76 -12.82
C ASP A 29 -39.16 -58.51 -11.79
N GLU A 30 -39.77 -59.05 -10.73
CA GLU A 30 -39.08 -59.92 -9.77
C GLU A 30 -38.41 -61.11 -10.49
N GLY A 31 -37.10 -61.25 -10.33
CA GLY A 31 -36.30 -62.27 -11.00
C GLY A 31 -35.65 -61.83 -12.32
N THR A 32 -35.73 -60.55 -12.71
CA THR A 32 -34.95 -60.01 -13.83
C THR A 32 -33.45 -60.03 -13.51
N GLU A 33 -32.69 -60.93 -14.15
CA GLU A 33 -31.23 -60.99 -14.04
C GLU A 33 -30.58 -59.99 -15.02
N PHE A 34 -29.69 -59.13 -14.51
CA PHE A 34 -29.11 -58.02 -15.27
C PHE A 34 -27.57 -58.09 -15.26
N THR A 35 -26.98 -58.43 -16.41
CA THR A 35 -25.52 -58.58 -16.56
C THR A 35 -24.91 -57.32 -17.17
N LEU A 36 -24.17 -56.54 -16.36
CA LEU A 36 -23.25 -55.53 -16.89
C LEU A 36 -21.88 -56.13 -17.17
N THR A 37 -21.31 -55.79 -18.32
CA THR A 37 -19.95 -56.18 -18.72
C THR A 37 -19.11 -54.93 -18.94
N TYR A 38 -18.23 -54.61 -17.98
CA TYR A 38 -17.26 -53.54 -18.13
C TYR A 38 -16.06 -54.02 -18.96
N LYS A 39 -15.73 -53.33 -20.06
CA LYS A 39 -14.52 -53.57 -20.85
C LYS A 39 -13.48 -52.48 -20.55
N LEU A 40 -12.65 -52.73 -19.54
CA LEU A 40 -11.57 -51.82 -19.13
C LEU A 40 -10.30 -52.14 -19.95
N LYS A 41 -9.69 -51.15 -20.58
CA LYS A 41 -8.34 -51.22 -21.20
C LYS A 41 -7.40 -50.45 -20.27
N PHE A 42 -6.42 -51.14 -19.69
CA PHE A 42 -5.30 -50.54 -18.98
C PHE A 42 -4.02 -51.00 -19.66
N ASP A 43 -3.09 -50.09 -19.95
CA ASP A 43 -1.74 -50.48 -20.35
C ASP A 43 -0.73 -50.01 -19.29
N PHE A 44 -0.17 -50.99 -18.59
CA PHE A 44 0.94 -50.83 -17.66
C PHE A 44 2.00 -51.93 -17.91
N GLY A 45 2.02 -52.49 -19.13
CA GLY A 45 2.85 -53.63 -19.48
C GLY A 45 2.60 -54.88 -18.61
N ALA A 46 3.66 -55.62 -18.30
CA ALA A 46 3.59 -56.94 -17.67
C ALA A 46 3.38 -56.95 -16.13
N LYS A 47 2.79 -55.90 -15.55
CA LYS A 47 2.65 -55.74 -14.09
C LYS A 47 1.23 -55.32 -13.70
N TYR A 48 0.69 -55.95 -12.66
CA TYR A 48 -0.67 -55.69 -12.17
C TYR A 48 -0.64 -54.61 -11.08
N TYR A 49 -1.32 -53.49 -11.35
CA TYR A 49 -1.34 -52.31 -10.49
C TYR A 49 -2.75 -51.85 -10.07
N GLY A 50 -3.80 -52.63 -10.39
CA GLY A 50 -5.17 -52.32 -10.02
C GLY A 50 -5.84 -53.46 -9.26
N GLU A 51 -6.50 -53.15 -8.15
CA GLU A 51 -7.41 -54.05 -7.44
C GLU A 51 -8.86 -53.64 -7.77
N ILE A 52 -9.63 -54.56 -8.34
CA ILE A 52 -11.02 -54.31 -8.74
C ILE A 52 -11.95 -54.95 -7.71
N ASN A 53 -12.57 -54.13 -6.89
CA ASN A 53 -13.52 -54.55 -5.86
C ASN A 53 -14.95 -54.46 -6.41
N LEU A 54 -15.55 -55.62 -6.71
CA LEU A 54 -16.92 -55.77 -7.18
C LEU A 54 -17.77 -56.41 -6.07
N GLY A 55 -18.74 -55.70 -5.48
CA GLY A 55 -19.58 -56.31 -4.46
C GLY A 55 -20.68 -55.45 -3.84
N TYR A 56 -21.66 -56.16 -3.27
CA TYR A 56 -22.77 -55.56 -2.53
C TYR A 56 -22.32 -55.17 -1.12
N THR A 57 -22.27 -53.88 -0.81
CA THR A 57 -21.91 -53.36 0.51
C THR A 57 -22.91 -52.30 0.98
N ASN A 58 -23.30 -52.38 2.25
CA ASN A 58 -24.25 -51.46 2.90
C ASN A 58 -25.56 -51.19 2.12
N GLY A 59 -26.11 -52.22 1.48
CA GLY A 59 -27.39 -52.14 0.77
C GLY A 59 -27.31 -51.67 -0.68
N TYR A 60 -26.12 -51.34 -1.20
CA TYR A 60 -25.91 -50.89 -2.57
C TYR A 60 -24.85 -51.74 -3.27
N ASN A 61 -24.96 -51.87 -4.60
CA ASN A 61 -23.98 -52.58 -5.42
C ASN A 61 -22.88 -51.60 -5.88
N LYS A 62 -21.94 -51.27 -4.99
CA LYS A 62 -20.84 -50.34 -5.30
C LYS A 62 -19.61 -51.11 -5.79
N SER A 63 -19.25 -50.89 -7.04
CA SER A 63 -18.00 -51.37 -7.64
C SER A 63 -16.95 -50.26 -7.64
N SER A 64 -15.70 -50.58 -7.32
CA SER A 64 -14.60 -49.60 -7.28
C SER A 64 -13.28 -50.19 -7.75
N ILE A 65 -12.42 -49.34 -8.33
CA ILE A 65 -11.10 -49.70 -8.83
C ILE A 65 -10.07 -48.93 -8.01
N GLU A 66 -9.11 -49.63 -7.41
CA GLU A 66 -8.07 -49.06 -6.56
C GLU A 66 -6.70 -49.27 -7.22
N LEU A 67 -5.99 -48.19 -7.56
CA LEU A 67 -4.65 -48.29 -8.17
C LEU A 67 -3.57 -48.34 -7.08
N LYS A 68 -2.82 -49.44 -7.03
CA LYS A 68 -1.76 -49.75 -6.06
C LYS A 68 -0.39 -49.61 -6.71
N LEU A 69 0.02 -48.37 -6.95
CA LEU A 69 1.35 -48.04 -7.45
C LEU A 69 2.38 -48.20 -6.30
N PRO A 70 3.47 -48.98 -6.47
CA PRO A 70 4.52 -49.07 -5.47
C PRO A 70 5.34 -47.78 -5.40
N ALA A 71 6.05 -47.57 -4.29
CA ALA A 71 7.04 -46.50 -4.19
C ALA A 71 8.09 -46.61 -5.32
N GLU A 72 8.55 -45.46 -5.82
CA GLU A 72 9.43 -45.34 -7.01
C GLU A 72 8.84 -45.92 -8.32
N PHE A 73 7.50 -46.10 -8.43
CA PHE A 73 6.86 -46.43 -9.72
C PHE A 73 6.88 -45.28 -10.72
N LEU A 74 6.51 -44.07 -10.25
CA LEU A 74 6.71 -42.85 -11.01
C LEU A 74 8.20 -42.48 -10.96
N PRO A 75 8.78 -41.93 -12.05
CA PRO A 75 10.16 -41.44 -12.02
C PRO A 75 10.31 -40.37 -10.93
N LYS A 76 11.48 -40.33 -10.29
CA LYS A 76 11.85 -39.20 -9.40
C LYS A 76 11.76 -37.93 -10.25
N SER A 77 10.94 -36.98 -9.83
CA SER A 77 10.31 -36.05 -10.78
C SER A 77 11.27 -35.05 -11.43
N ASN A 78 12.46 -34.82 -10.85
CA ASN A 78 13.60 -34.15 -11.50
C ASN A 78 14.09 -34.83 -12.80
N ASN A 79 13.71 -36.10 -13.02
CA ASN A 79 14.02 -36.86 -14.24
C ASN A 79 12.79 -36.98 -15.16
N SER A 80 11.68 -36.29 -14.85
CA SER A 80 10.45 -36.29 -15.65
C SER A 80 10.51 -35.16 -16.68
N LEU A 81 11.38 -35.33 -17.68
CA LEU A 81 11.49 -34.45 -18.84
C LEU A 81 10.52 -34.90 -19.94
N ALA A 82 9.87 -33.93 -20.59
CA ALA A 82 8.99 -34.16 -21.74
C ALA A 82 9.33 -33.15 -22.86
N PRO A 83 9.38 -33.54 -24.14
CA PRO A 83 9.77 -32.64 -25.22
C PRO A 83 8.92 -31.36 -25.32
N MET A 84 9.57 -30.22 -25.49
CA MET A 84 8.91 -28.98 -25.87
C MET A 84 8.64 -28.99 -27.39
N PHE A 85 7.42 -28.66 -27.79
CA PHE A 85 7.06 -28.38 -29.18
C PHE A 85 6.84 -26.88 -29.35
N THR A 86 7.50 -26.27 -30.34
CA THR A 86 7.23 -24.89 -30.76
C THR A 86 6.04 -24.89 -31.71
N ARG A 87 5.04 -24.05 -31.45
CA ARG A 87 3.85 -23.88 -32.29
C ARG A 87 4.13 -22.88 -33.43
N PHE A 88 3.79 -23.27 -34.64
CA PHE A 88 3.85 -22.47 -35.86
C PHE A 88 2.49 -22.51 -36.58
N THR A 89 2.22 -21.53 -37.45
CA THR A 89 0.95 -21.42 -38.19
C THR A 89 1.18 -20.88 -39.60
N ASP A 90 1.06 -21.75 -40.59
CA ASP A 90 1.29 -21.39 -42.00
C ASP A 90 -0.05 -21.08 -42.70
N ASN A 91 -0.06 -20.08 -43.59
CA ASN A 91 -1.28 -19.56 -44.22
C ASN A 91 -1.20 -19.64 -45.76
N PHE A 92 -1.68 -20.74 -46.34
CA PHE A 92 -1.62 -20.98 -47.78
C PHE A 92 -2.85 -20.46 -48.52
N THR A 93 -2.67 -19.74 -49.64
CA THR A 93 -3.75 -19.55 -50.62
C THR A 93 -3.74 -20.73 -51.60
N SER A 94 -4.80 -21.53 -51.59
CA SER A 94 -4.86 -22.78 -52.36
C SER A 94 -4.90 -22.55 -53.89
N THR A 95 -3.98 -23.19 -54.61
CA THR A 95 -3.92 -23.10 -56.08
C THR A 95 -4.72 -24.23 -56.76
N LEU A 96 -5.05 -24.05 -58.04
CA LEU A 96 -5.94 -24.96 -58.79
C LEU A 96 -5.40 -26.40 -58.86
N GLY A 97 -6.00 -27.30 -58.07
CA GLY A 97 -5.65 -28.72 -58.01
C GLY A 97 -4.50 -29.08 -57.06
N GLN A 98 -4.13 -28.17 -56.16
CA GLN A 98 -3.14 -28.42 -55.11
C GLN A 98 -3.73 -29.30 -53.99
N THR A 99 -3.17 -30.50 -53.78
CA THR A 99 -3.48 -31.35 -52.62
C THR A 99 -2.40 -31.28 -51.54
N VAL A 100 -1.15 -31.02 -51.93
CA VAL A 100 0.02 -30.99 -51.05
C VAL A 100 0.30 -29.58 -50.55
N PHE A 101 0.49 -29.48 -49.25
CA PHE A 101 0.99 -28.31 -48.53
C PHE A 101 2.21 -28.78 -47.74
N VAL A 102 3.37 -28.17 -48.00
CA VAL A 102 4.59 -28.36 -47.21
C VAL A 102 4.66 -27.19 -46.25
N LEU A 103 5.03 -27.46 -45.00
CA LEU A 103 5.03 -26.48 -43.92
C LEU A 103 6.42 -25.85 -43.77
N ASP A 104 6.46 -24.60 -43.35
CA ASP A 104 7.65 -23.74 -43.49
C ASP A 104 8.75 -24.09 -42.45
N TYR A 105 8.38 -24.61 -41.27
CA TYR A 105 9.33 -25.03 -40.23
C TYR A 105 9.48 -26.56 -40.10
N GLY A 106 10.73 -27.05 -40.07
CA GLY A 106 11.07 -28.48 -40.12
C GLY A 106 12.08 -28.94 -39.07
N LEU A 107 12.61 -30.17 -39.24
CA LEU A 107 13.70 -30.73 -38.43
C LEU A 107 14.83 -31.32 -39.27
N ASP A 108 16.08 -30.94 -38.94
CA ASP A 108 17.28 -31.46 -39.61
C ASP A 108 17.37 -32.99 -39.55
N GLY A 109 17.73 -33.61 -40.67
CA GLY A 109 17.92 -35.06 -40.80
C GLY A 109 16.64 -35.92 -40.69
N VAL A 110 15.48 -35.33 -40.38
CA VAL A 110 14.21 -36.08 -40.28
C VAL A 110 13.63 -36.34 -41.68
N SER A 111 13.27 -37.60 -41.96
CA SER A 111 12.86 -38.04 -43.31
C SER A 111 11.51 -38.77 -43.36
N SER A 112 10.82 -38.86 -42.22
CA SER A 112 9.52 -39.51 -42.08
C SER A 112 8.73 -38.86 -40.94
N TRP A 113 7.41 -38.79 -41.08
CA TRP A 113 6.55 -38.32 -40.00
C TRP A 113 6.68 -39.24 -38.77
N SER A 114 6.69 -38.62 -37.59
CA SER A 114 6.46 -39.27 -36.30
C SER A 114 5.90 -38.23 -35.35
N ASP A 115 4.90 -38.62 -34.57
CA ASP A 115 4.20 -37.75 -33.64
C ASP A 115 5.08 -37.36 -32.42
N SER A 116 6.22 -38.05 -32.26
CA SER A 116 7.32 -37.67 -31.37
C SER A 116 8.18 -36.48 -31.86
N ASN A 117 8.00 -36.07 -33.12
CA ASN A 117 8.74 -35.00 -33.80
C ASN A 117 7.83 -33.86 -34.30
N PHE A 118 6.59 -34.16 -34.72
CA PHE A 118 5.65 -33.19 -35.28
C PHE A 118 4.22 -33.45 -34.81
N ILE A 119 3.42 -32.40 -34.61
CA ILE A 119 2.00 -32.47 -34.21
C ILE A 119 1.20 -31.52 -35.12
N ILE A 120 -0.03 -31.86 -35.50
CA ILE A 120 -0.97 -30.90 -36.13
C ILE A 120 -2.06 -30.55 -35.10
N TYR A 121 -2.09 -29.31 -34.61
CA TYR A 121 -3.01 -28.89 -33.55
C TYR A 121 -4.45 -28.77 -34.05
N ASN A 122 -4.67 -28.26 -35.27
CA ASN A 122 -6.00 -28.08 -35.87
C ASN A 122 -6.45 -29.26 -36.78
N GLU A 123 -5.93 -30.47 -36.57
CA GLU A 123 -6.20 -31.65 -37.42
C GLU A 123 -7.69 -31.94 -37.63
N GLN A 124 -8.52 -31.86 -36.59
CA GLN A 124 -9.96 -32.11 -36.71
C GLN A 124 -10.67 -31.02 -37.54
N GLU A 125 -10.27 -29.75 -37.41
CA GLU A 125 -10.82 -28.65 -38.22
C GLU A 125 -10.46 -28.83 -39.70
N LEU A 126 -9.21 -29.19 -39.99
CA LEU A 126 -8.76 -29.51 -41.34
C LEU A 126 -9.53 -30.69 -41.95
N ILE A 127 -9.83 -31.72 -41.16
CA ILE A 127 -10.67 -32.85 -41.58
C ILE A 127 -12.13 -32.42 -41.82
N ASP A 128 -12.69 -31.54 -40.99
CA ASP A 128 -14.08 -31.10 -41.11
C ASP A 128 -14.28 -30.08 -42.26
N LEU A 129 -13.26 -29.28 -42.59
CA LEU A 129 -13.29 -28.31 -43.69
C LEU A 129 -12.90 -28.91 -45.05
N TYR A 130 -11.86 -29.75 -45.09
CA TYR A 130 -11.22 -30.21 -46.33
C TYR A 130 -11.22 -31.73 -46.52
N GLY A 131 -11.70 -32.49 -45.53
CA GLY A 131 -11.72 -33.95 -45.53
C GLY A 131 -10.39 -34.58 -45.11
N ASN A 132 -10.37 -35.92 -45.07
CA ASN A 132 -9.20 -36.68 -44.63
C ASN A 132 -7.95 -36.35 -45.47
N PHE A 133 -6.84 -36.13 -44.77
CA PHE A 133 -5.51 -35.95 -45.36
C PHE A 133 -4.54 -37.04 -44.89
N SER A 134 -3.31 -37.01 -45.41
CA SER A 134 -2.20 -37.81 -44.90
C SER A 134 -1.03 -36.93 -44.46
N LYS A 135 -0.44 -37.28 -43.32
CA LYS A 135 0.74 -36.64 -42.72
C LYS A 135 2.02 -37.19 -43.36
N GLY A 136 3.04 -36.37 -43.57
CA GLY A 136 4.33 -36.80 -44.13
C GLY A 136 5.45 -35.79 -43.89
N VAL A 137 6.62 -36.06 -44.47
CA VAL A 137 7.80 -35.15 -44.44
C VAL A 137 8.35 -34.95 -45.86
N SER A 138 8.93 -33.79 -46.12
CA SER A 138 9.74 -33.45 -47.30
C SER A 138 10.97 -32.66 -46.84
N THR A 139 12.17 -33.12 -47.19
CA THR A 139 13.47 -32.45 -46.87
C THR A 139 13.78 -32.11 -45.39
N GLY A 140 12.89 -32.43 -44.45
CA GLY A 140 12.96 -32.07 -43.03
C GLY A 140 11.65 -31.45 -42.54
N HIS A 141 10.93 -30.80 -43.46
CA HIS A 141 9.66 -30.14 -43.24
C HIS A 141 8.47 -31.11 -43.17
N PRO A 142 7.54 -30.92 -42.23
CA PRO A 142 6.27 -31.63 -42.24
C PRO A 142 5.42 -31.23 -43.45
N LYS A 143 4.51 -32.11 -43.87
CA LYS A 143 3.58 -31.85 -44.96
C LYS A 143 2.23 -32.54 -44.78
N VAL A 144 1.22 -31.92 -45.36
CA VAL A 144 -0.18 -32.38 -45.41
C VAL A 144 -0.55 -32.62 -46.88
N ASP A 145 -1.11 -33.79 -47.19
CA ASP A 145 -1.60 -34.15 -48.53
C ASP A 145 -3.07 -34.56 -48.43
N PHE A 146 -3.98 -33.67 -48.85
CA PHE A 146 -5.43 -33.85 -48.77
C PHE A 146 -5.96 -34.84 -49.83
N THR A 147 -6.98 -35.64 -49.50
CA THR A 147 -7.55 -36.62 -50.45
C THR A 147 -8.21 -35.95 -51.66
N ASP A 148 -8.83 -34.78 -51.45
CA ASP A 148 -9.37 -33.90 -52.48
C ASP A 148 -8.74 -32.51 -52.33
N ALA A 149 -8.50 -31.80 -53.43
CA ALA A 149 -7.88 -30.48 -53.38
C ALA A 149 -8.84 -29.42 -52.79
N PRO A 150 -8.39 -28.56 -51.86
CA PRO A 150 -9.17 -27.40 -51.40
C PRO A 150 -9.66 -26.51 -52.56
N LEU A 151 -10.77 -25.81 -52.33
CA LEU A 151 -11.37 -24.91 -53.32
C LEU A 151 -10.36 -23.81 -53.70
N THR A 152 -10.11 -23.60 -54.98
CA THR A 152 -9.15 -22.59 -55.44
C THR A 152 -9.46 -21.20 -54.87
N ASP A 153 -8.40 -20.49 -54.49
CA ASP A 153 -8.44 -19.20 -53.77
C ASP A 153 -9.01 -19.29 -52.34
N SER A 154 -9.06 -20.48 -51.72
CA SER A 154 -9.35 -20.66 -50.29
C SER A 154 -8.09 -20.48 -49.43
N LEU A 155 -8.25 -19.85 -48.26
CA LEU A 155 -7.20 -19.80 -47.24
C LEU A 155 -7.15 -21.13 -46.46
N VAL A 156 -6.04 -21.84 -46.55
CA VAL A 156 -5.75 -23.06 -45.77
C VAL A 156 -4.76 -22.67 -44.69
N ASN A 157 -5.23 -22.58 -43.45
CA ASN A 157 -4.41 -22.30 -42.26
C ASN A 157 -4.09 -23.63 -41.56
N ILE A 158 -2.81 -23.90 -41.30
CA ILE A 158 -2.35 -25.12 -40.64
C ILE A 158 -1.53 -24.72 -39.40
N THR A 159 -2.04 -25.05 -38.21
CA THR A 159 -1.35 -24.83 -36.94
C THR A 159 -0.71 -26.14 -36.49
N TYR A 160 0.61 -26.13 -36.34
CA TYR A 160 1.42 -27.33 -36.09
C TYR A 160 2.46 -27.09 -35.00
N GLY A 161 2.95 -28.18 -34.41
CA GLY A 161 4.02 -28.19 -33.44
C GLY A 161 5.23 -28.89 -34.02
N VAL A 162 6.41 -28.27 -33.96
CA VAL A 162 7.69 -28.90 -34.28
C VAL A 162 8.46 -29.15 -32.97
N LYS A 163 8.95 -30.36 -32.77
CA LYS A 163 9.69 -30.74 -31.55
C LYS A 163 11.01 -29.97 -31.48
N SER A 164 11.12 -29.07 -30.51
CA SER A 164 12.29 -28.21 -30.34
C SER A 164 13.52 -28.95 -29.79
N GLN A 165 14.60 -28.19 -29.62
CA GLN A 165 15.83 -28.58 -28.96
C GLN A 165 15.78 -28.45 -27.43
N TYR A 166 14.58 -28.31 -26.84
CA TYR A 166 14.38 -28.22 -25.39
C TYR A 166 13.43 -29.32 -24.88
N ASP A 167 13.59 -29.68 -23.61
CA ASP A 167 12.60 -30.44 -22.83
C ASP A 167 12.04 -29.57 -21.70
N LEU A 168 10.75 -29.74 -21.37
CA LEU A 168 10.09 -29.13 -20.22
C LEU A 168 10.02 -30.12 -19.05
N SER A 169 10.03 -29.58 -17.82
CA SER A 169 9.88 -30.36 -16.59
C SER A 169 8.67 -29.89 -15.76
N TYR A 170 8.83 -29.76 -14.44
CA TYR A 170 7.84 -29.22 -13.51
C TYR A 170 7.29 -27.87 -13.96
N GLY A 171 6.05 -27.59 -13.58
CA GLY A 171 5.42 -26.30 -13.77
C GLY A 171 3.91 -26.36 -13.81
N PHE A 172 3.30 -25.24 -14.16
CA PHE A 172 1.87 -24.97 -14.07
C PHE A 172 1.20 -25.12 -15.44
N GLN A 173 0.21 -26.01 -15.50
CA GLN A 173 -0.52 -26.35 -16.73
C GLN A 173 -1.84 -25.59 -16.81
N LYS A 174 -2.08 -24.80 -17.88
CA LYS A 174 -3.43 -24.23 -18.13
C LYS A 174 -4.44 -25.38 -18.24
N ILE A 175 -5.57 -25.30 -17.53
CA ILE A 175 -6.57 -26.37 -17.45
C ILE A 175 -7.19 -26.58 -18.85
N TYR A 176 -7.46 -27.84 -19.21
CA TYR A 176 -7.96 -28.29 -20.52
C TYR A 176 -7.12 -27.93 -21.77
N LYS A 177 -6.00 -27.20 -21.64
CA LYS A 177 -5.09 -26.85 -22.75
C LYS A 177 -3.93 -27.86 -22.89
N SER A 178 -3.16 -27.77 -23.99
CA SER A 178 -2.09 -28.71 -24.34
C SER A 178 -0.83 -28.54 -23.47
N PHE A 179 0.10 -29.49 -23.52
CA PHE A 179 1.33 -29.43 -22.70
C PHE A 179 2.22 -28.22 -23.06
N SER A 180 2.17 -27.77 -24.32
CA SER A 180 2.78 -26.52 -24.78
C SER A 180 2.10 -25.27 -24.19
N ASP A 181 0.84 -25.32 -23.76
CA ASP A 181 0.14 -24.17 -23.17
C ASP A 181 0.37 -24.09 -21.65
N SER A 182 1.63 -23.93 -21.22
CA SER A 182 2.04 -24.01 -19.81
C SER A 182 3.19 -23.07 -19.43
N VAL A 183 3.48 -22.96 -18.12
CA VAL A 183 4.71 -22.38 -17.57
C VAL A 183 5.53 -23.49 -16.95
N ARG A 184 6.76 -23.74 -17.41
CA ARG A 184 7.57 -24.89 -16.97
C ARG A 184 9.05 -24.59 -16.92
N LEU A 185 9.77 -25.30 -16.04
CA LEU A 185 11.23 -25.36 -16.09
C LEU A 185 11.69 -25.91 -17.45
N LEU A 186 12.60 -25.18 -18.08
CA LEU A 186 13.14 -25.44 -19.41
C LEU A 186 14.55 -26.03 -19.31
N HIS A 187 14.86 -27.02 -20.16
CA HIS A 187 16.16 -27.69 -20.19
C HIS A 187 16.63 -27.89 -21.64
N ASN A 188 17.93 -27.70 -21.91
CA ASN A 188 18.50 -28.02 -23.22
C ASN A 188 18.51 -29.54 -23.48
N ASN A 189 18.11 -29.94 -24.69
CA ASN A 189 18.17 -31.31 -25.17
C ASN A 189 19.10 -31.38 -26.41
N ASP A 190 20.42 -31.42 -26.16
CA ASP A 190 21.49 -31.52 -27.18
C ASP A 190 21.37 -32.75 -28.11
N ALA A 191 20.50 -33.71 -27.78
CA ALA A 191 20.22 -34.90 -28.59
C ALA A 191 18.97 -34.78 -29.48
N SER A 192 18.21 -33.69 -29.38
CA SER A 192 17.12 -33.37 -30.30
C SER A 192 17.67 -32.90 -31.65
N PRO A 193 17.00 -33.21 -32.78
CA PRO A 193 17.28 -32.54 -34.04
C PRO A 193 17.04 -31.02 -33.92
N LYS A 194 17.80 -30.21 -34.66
CA LYS A 194 17.55 -28.78 -34.75
C LYS A 194 16.32 -28.48 -35.60
N ILE A 195 15.56 -27.46 -35.20
CA ILE A 195 14.56 -26.81 -36.07
C ILE A 195 15.29 -26.17 -37.27
N ILE A 196 14.65 -26.25 -38.44
CA ILE A 196 15.05 -25.55 -39.68
C ILE A 196 13.95 -24.61 -40.16
N ASP A 197 14.35 -23.48 -40.76
CA ASP A 197 13.51 -22.45 -41.39
C ASP A 197 13.07 -22.81 -42.82
N GLU A 198 12.31 -21.92 -43.48
CA GLU A 198 11.88 -22.08 -44.89
C GLU A 198 13.03 -22.17 -45.91
N LEU A 199 14.28 -21.92 -45.50
CA LEU A 199 15.49 -21.91 -46.33
C LEU A 199 16.44 -23.10 -46.03
N ASP A 200 15.98 -24.12 -45.28
CA ASP A 200 16.76 -25.25 -44.74
C ASP A 200 17.91 -24.84 -43.78
N ALA A 201 17.89 -23.63 -43.19
CA ALA A 201 18.90 -23.14 -42.26
C ALA A 201 18.64 -23.58 -40.80
N GLN A 202 19.70 -23.91 -40.08
CA GLN A 202 19.61 -24.56 -38.76
C GLN A 202 19.63 -23.60 -37.57
N LEU A 203 18.45 -23.25 -37.06
CA LEU A 203 18.26 -22.34 -35.92
C LEU A 203 18.97 -22.87 -34.67
N SER A 204 19.57 -21.99 -33.86
CA SER A 204 20.34 -22.36 -32.67
C SER A 204 19.49 -22.38 -31.41
N THR A 205 19.92 -23.17 -30.43
CA THR A 205 19.43 -23.09 -29.06
C THR A 205 20.04 -21.91 -28.34
N TYR A 206 19.25 -21.29 -27.48
CA TYR A 206 19.82 -20.59 -26.34
C TYR A 206 20.38 -21.61 -25.32
N VAL A 207 21.56 -21.32 -24.75
CA VAL A 207 22.26 -22.23 -23.84
C VAL A 207 21.98 -21.82 -22.39
N LEU A 208 21.07 -22.55 -21.76
CA LEU A 208 20.54 -22.27 -20.43
C LEU A 208 21.62 -22.51 -19.37
N ARG A 209 21.92 -21.48 -18.58
CA ARG A 209 22.93 -21.55 -17.50
C ARG A 209 22.30 -21.89 -16.15
N ASN A 210 21.07 -21.45 -15.94
CA ASN A 210 20.28 -21.55 -14.72
C ASN A 210 18.96 -22.30 -14.99
N SER A 211 18.13 -22.44 -13.96
CA SER A 211 16.79 -23.02 -14.04
C SER A 211 15.78 -22.03 -14.64
N SER A 212 15.86 -21.80 -15.95
CA SER A 212 14.96 -20.88 -16.67
C SER A 212 13.53 -21.44 -16.81
N LEU A 213 12.55 -20.54 -16.95
CA LEU A 213 11.14 -20.87 -17.16
C LEU A 213 10.70 -20.57 -18.59
N TYR A 214 10.19 -21.59 -19.27
CA TYR A 214 9.34 -21.43 -20.46
C TYR A 214 8.01 -20.83 -20.04
N ILE A 215 7.55 -19.79 -20.75
CA ILE A 215 6.24 -19.16 -20.57
C ILE A 215 5.52 -19.15 -21.91
N SER A 216 4.50 -20.00 -22.05
CA SER A 216 3.58 -19.98 -23.20
C SER A 216 2.81 -18.65 -23.26
N LEU A 217 2.83 -18.01 -24.42
CA LEU A 217 1.89 -16.94 -24.73
C LEU A 217 0.67 -17.53 -25.45
N ASP A 218 -0.47 -16.83 -25.36
CA ASP A 218 -1.68 -17.19 -26.09
C ASP A 218 -1.62 -16.58 -27.51
N ASP A 219 -2.25 -17.21 -28.50
CA ASP A 219 -2.36 -16.79 -29.90
C ASP A 219 -3.47 -15.74 -30.09
N SER A 220 -3.54 -14.82 -29.13
CA SER A 220 -4.60 -13.84 -28.97
C SER A 220 -4.12 -12.66 -28.12
N SER A 221 -5.00 -11.68 -27.90
CA SER A 221 -4.77 -10.60 -26.93
C SER A 221 -5.12 -11.01 -25.48
N GLU A 222 -5.32 -12.30 -25.18
CA GLU A 222 -5.57 -12.76 -23.81
C GLU A 222 -4.35 -12.48 -22.91
N LYS A 223 -4.64 -12.14 -21.66
CA LYS A 223 -3.63 -11.78 -20.69
C LYS A 223 -2.96 -13.03 -20.16
N THR A 224 -1.70 -13.20 -20.56
CA THR A 224 -0.70 -13.92 -19.77
C THR A 224 -0.35 -13.03 -18.57
N MET A 225 -1.37 -12.72 -17.74
CA MET A 225 -1.13 -12.30 -16.36
C MET A 225 -0.28 -13.39 -15.74
N LEU A 226 0.71 -13.05 -14.94
CA LEU A 226 1.25 -13.98 -14.01
C LEU A 226 1.79 -13.31 -12.71
N LYS A 227 1.42 -13.79 -11.49
CA LYS A 227 1.87 -13.34 -10.14
C LYS A 227 2.93 -14.17 -9.36
N LEU A 228 3.61 -13.52 -8.41
CA LEU A 228 4.25 -14.04 -7.19
C LEU A 228 3.41 -13.71 -5.94
N MET A 229 3.69 -14.41 -4.82
CA MET A 229 3.09 -14.16 -3.51
C MET A 229 4.16 -13.95 -2.41
N ASN A 230 3.87 -13.15 -1.39
CA ASN A 230 4.64 -13.01 -0.14
C ASN A 230 6.15 -12.76 -0.33
N LEU A 231 6.56 -11.89 -1.27
CA LEU A 231 7.94 -11.43 -1.32
C LEU A 231 8.25 -10.62 -0.06
N PRO A 232 9.41 -10.77 0.60
CA PRO A 232 9.79 -9.88 1.69
C PRO A 232 9.93 -8.45 1.16
N LEU A 233 9.49 -7.47 1.93
CA LEU A 233 9.68 -6.04 1.65
C LEU A 233 10.65 -5.50 2.69
N LEU A 234 11.91 -5.30 2.29
CA LEU A 234 13.05 -4.95 3.16
C LEU A 234 13.66 -3.63 2.72
N TYR A 235 14.63 -3.09 3.47
CA TYR A 235 15.28 -1.83 3.11
C TYR A 235 16.12 -1.93 1.81
N ASN A 236 15.99 -0.91 0.97
CA ASN A 236 16.48 -0.82 -0.41
C ASN A 236 16.12 -2.04 -1.29
N PRO A 237 14.83 -2.38 -1.44
CA PRO A 237 14.39 -3.61 -2.07
C PRO A 237 14.39 -3.47 -3.60
N GLU A 238 15.22 -4.26 -4.28
CA GLU A 238 15.24 -4.34 -5.75
C GLU A 238 14.75 -5.69 -6.29
N ILE A 239 14.18 -5.69 -7.50
CA ILE A 239 13.81 -6.90 -8.25
C ILE A 239 14.36 -6.81 -9.67
N LEU A 240 15.18 -7.77 -10.11
CA LEU A 240 15.76 -7.81 -11.46
C LEU A 240 15.30 -9.05 -12.23
N ILE A 241 14.86 -8.84 -13.47
CA ILE A 241 14.37 -9.86 -14.39
C ILE A 241 14.99 -9.72 -15.78
N ASN A 242 15.28 -10.87 -16.39
CA ASN A 242 15.61 -11.01 -17.80
C ASN A 242 14.65 -11.99 -18.48
N PHE A 243 13.86 -11.54 -19.46
CA PHE A 243 13.32 -12.46 -20.48
C PHE A 243 14.25 -12.53 -21.68
N THR A 244 14.10 -13.58 -22.48
CA THR A 244 14.85 -13.81 -23.72
C THR A 244 13.94 -14.36 -24.81
N LEU A 245 14.13 -13.82 -26.01
CA LEU A 245 13.68 -14.41 -27.27
C LEU A 245 14.90 -15.06 -27.93
N ASP A 246 14.80 -16.35 -28.25
CA ASP A 246 15.88 -17.11 -28.90
C ASP A 246 15.76 -17.08 -30.44
N GLU A 247 16.72 -17.68 -31.14
CA GLU A 247 16.81 -17.63 -32.61
C GLU A 247 15.53 -18.13 -33.30
N ILE A 248 14.80 -19.07 -32.67
CA ILE A 248 13.52 -19.60 -33.20
C ILE A 248 12.41 -18.55 -33.16
N ILE A 249 12.34 -17.74 -32.10
CA ILE A 249 11.37 -16.65 -32.00
C ILE A 249 11.78 -15.45 -32.86
N LEU A 250 13.08 -15.18 -32.97
CA LEU A 250 13.60 -14.08 -33.79
C LEU A 250 13.40 -14.32 -35.29
N ASP A 251 13.62 -15.54 -35.76
CA ASP A 251 13.35 -15.96 -37.13
C ASP A 251 11.85 -15.80 -37.47
N LEU A 252 10.98 -16.30 -36.59
CA LEU A 252 9.53 -16.12 -36.71
C LEU A 252 9.14 -14.62 -36.77
N ILE A 253 9.77 -13.76 -35.97
CA ILE A 253 9.58 -12.30 -35.99
C ILE A 253 10.07 -11.66 -37.30
N GLU A 254 11.05 -12.23 -38.00
CA GLU A 254 11.45 -11.76 -39.33
C GLU A 254 10.36 -12.04 -40.38
N THR A 255 9.69 -13.20 -40.31
CA THR A 255 8.59 -13.56 -41.23
C THR A 255 7.39 -12.58 -41.16
N PHE A 256 7.14 -11.96 -39.99
CA PHE A 256 6.02 -11.03 -39.78
C PHE A 256 6.15 -9.73 -40.59
N GLY A 257 7.39 -9.31 -40.90
CA GLY A 257 7.67 -8.13 -41.72
C GLY A 257 7.08 -6.82 -41.16
N ASN A 258 5.97 -6.34 -41.73
CA ASN A 258 5.27 -5.12 -41.28
C ASN A 258 3.86 -5.41 -40.71
N ASP A 259 3.50 -6.68 -40.56
CA ASP A 259 2.21 -7.12 -40.00
C ASP A 259 2.51 -7.86 -38.69
N PHE A 260 2.55 -7.10 -37.59
CA PHE A 260 2.99 -7.58 -36.28
C PHE A 260 2.13 -7.01 -35.14
N ASN A 261 2.17 -7.68 -33.99
CA ASN A 261 1.62 -7.20 -32.73
C ASN A 261 2.75 -6.70 -31.81
N ASN A 262 2.43 -5.93 -30.78
CA ASN A 262 3.39 -5.54 -29.75
C ASN A 262 3.30 -6.52 -28.57
N LEU A 263 4.44 -6.98 -28.05
CA LEU A 263 4.50 -7.65 -26.75
C LEU A 263 4.48 -6.58 -25.66
N THR A 264 3.41 -6.57 -24.86
CA THR A 264 3.22 -5.63 -23.74
C THR A 264 3.41 -6.37 -22.43
N ILE A 265 4.27 -5.83 -21.55
CA ILE A 265 4.63 -6.38 -20.25
C ILE A 265 4.32 -5.34 -19.16
N GLU A 266 3.30 -5.62 -18.34
CA GLU A 266 2.81 -4.76 -17.23
C GLU A 266 3.23 -5.34 -15.87
N SER A 267 3.24 -4.54 -14.80
CA SER A 267 3.15 -5.08 -13.43
C SER A 267 2.36 -4.24 -12.43
N LYS A 268 2.08 -4.91 -11.31
CA LYS A 268 1.28 -4.49 -10.19
C LYS A 268 1.84 -5.12 -8.90
N TYR A 269 1.82 -4.37 -7.81
CA TYR A 269 2.27 -4.79 -6.49
C TYR A 269 1.11 -4.64 -5.52
N ILE A 270 0.93 -5.58 -4.61
CA ILE A 270 -0.16 -5.58 -3.62
C ILE A 270 0.44 -5.81 -2.25
N THR A 271 0.14 -4.94 -1.29
CA THR A 271 0.60 -5.08 0.09
C THR A 271 -0.10 -6.24 0.80
N ASN A 272 0.56 -6.83 1.81
CA ASN A 272 0.06 -7.97 2.58
C ASN A 272 -1.33 -7.71 3.22
N ASP A 273 -1.64 -6.45 3.56
CA ASP A 273 -2.94 -6.03 4.07
C ASP A 273 -4.07 -5.99 3.01
N GLY A 274 -3.72 -6.08 1.72
CA GLY A 274 -4.63 -6.04 0.58
C GLY A 274 -5.26 -4.68 0.28
N TYR A 275 -4.84 -3.59 0.96
CA TYR A 275 -5.45 -2.26 0.77
C TYR A 275 -4.76 -1.40 -0.30
N TYR A 276 -3.46 -1.59 -0.54
CA TYR A 276 -2.71 -0.78 -1.49
C TYR A 276 -2.27 -1.57 -2.72
N GLU A 277 -2.60 -1.03 -3.90
CA GLU A 277 -2.20 -1.57 -5.20
C GLU A 277 -1.36 -0.52 -5.94
N PHE A 278 -0.10 -0.86 -6.23
CA PHE A 278 0.83 -0.03 -7.01
C PHE A 278 0.98 -0.64 -8.40
N TYR A 279 1.28 0.18 -9.42
CA TYR A 279 1.36 -0.25 -10.82
C TYR A 279 2.66 0.27 -11.47
N SER A 280 3.16 -0.42 -12.49
CA SER A 280 4.26 0.04 -13.34
C SER A 280 3.75 0.65 -14.64
N ASP A 281 4.52 1.56 -15.25
CA ASP A 281 4.37 1.80 -16.69
C ASP A 281 4.62 0.50 -17.48
N PRO A 282 3.87 0.23 -18.55
CA PRO A 282 4.01 -0.98 -19.36
C PRO A 282 5.23 -0.90 -20.29
N LEU A 283 6.06 -1.94 -20.27
CA LEU A 283 7.10 -2.13 -21.28
C LEU A 283 6.46 -2.67 -22.57
N ILE A 284 6.58 -1.94 -23.67
CA ILE A 284 5.98 -2.27 -24.97
C ILE A 284 7.09 -2.52 -25.98
N ILE A 285 7.11 -3.73 -26.56
CA ILE A 285 8.13 -4.19 -27.50
C ILE A 285 7.46 -4.48 -28.86
N PRO A 286 7.86 -3.81 -29.95
CA PRO A 286 7.36 -4.16 -31.28
C PRO A 286 7.92 -5.52 -31.70
N LEU A 287 7.07 -6.47 -32.08
CA LEU A 287 7.52 -7.75 -32.65
C LEU A 287 7.89 -7.58 -34.14
N ASN A 288 8.80 -6.63 -34.40
CA ASN A 288 9.32 -6.28 -35.71
C ASN A 288 10.84 -6.45 -35.71
N TYR A 289 11.36 -7.38 -36.53
CA TYR A 289 12.79 -7.67 -36.57
C TYR A 289 13.64 -6.43 -36.83
N SER A 290 13.21 -5.54 -37.73
CA SER A 290 13.97 -4.34 -38.09
C SER A 290 14.05 -3.32 -36.96
N GLU A 291 13.09 -3.31 -36.02
CA GLU A 291 13.10 -2.44 -34.84
C GLU A 291 13.97 -3.02 -33.71
N ILE A 292 13.92 -4.35 -33.46
CA ILE A 292 14.71 -5.01 -32.39
C ILE A 292 16.14 -5.40 -32.78
N SER A 293 16.45 -5.46 -34.08
CA SER A 293 17.74 -5.95 -34.63
C SER A 293 19.00 -5.23 -34.12
N GLY A 294 18.88 -4.02 -33.59
CA GLY A 294 20.01 -3.27 -33.02
C GLY A 294 20.58 -3.89 -31.75
N ASP A 295 19.75 -4.60 -30.99
CA ASP A 295 20.07 -5.15 -29.67
C ASP A 295 20.17 -6.69 -29.66
N ILE A 296 20.04 -7.35 -30.82
CA ILE A 296 20.24 -8.80 -30.95
C ILE A 296 21.74 -9.13 -30.81
N ILE A 297 22.08 -9.95 -29.82
CA ILE A 297 23.47 -10.35 -29.52
C ILE A 297 23.57 -11.87 -29.50
N ASN A 298 24.36 -12.45 -30.41
CA ASN A 298 24.51 -13.91 -30.60
C ASN A 298 23.18 -14.65 -30.86
N ASN A 299 22.32 -14.07 -31.71
CA ASN A 299 21.01 -14.62 -32.10
C ASN A 299 20.02 -14.74 -30.92
N ILE A 300 20.12 -13.80 -29.98
CA ILE A 300 19.29 -13.67 -28.77
C ILE A 300 18.87 -12.20 -28.62
N TYR A 301 17.62 -11.94 -28.26
CA TYR A 301 17.15 -10.63 -27.83
C TYR A 301 16.70 -10.72 -26.37
N SER A 302 17.41 -10.02 -25.48
CA SER A 302 17.16 -10.05 -24.04
C SER A 302 16.43 -8.79 -23.58
N ILE A 303 15.35 -9.00 -22.84
CA ILE A 303 14.43 -7.99 -22.34
C ILE A 303 14.70 -7.83 -20.85
N GLN A 304 15.37 -6.76 -20.46
CA GLN A 304 15.70 -6.47 -19.06
C GLN A 304 14.64 -5.58 -18.40
N PHE A 305 14.33 -5.87 -17.14
CA PHE A 305 13.38 -5.13 -16.32
C PHE A 305 13.94 -5.16 -14.87
N ASN A 306 14.39 -4.02 -14.34
CA ASN A 306 14.98 -3.85 -13.00
C ASN A 306 14.17 -2.85 -12.12
N LYS A 307 13.67 -3.27 -10.95
CA LYS A 307 12.87 -2.50 -10.00
C LYS A 307 13.65 -2.03 -8.78
N ASP A 308 13.47 -0.77 -8.42
CA ASP A 308 13.53 -0.24 -7.04
C ASP A 308 12.11 -0.10 -6.46
N ILE A 309 11.70 -0.96 -5.50
CA ILE A 309 10.42 -0.84 -4.75
C ILE A 309 10.57 -0.11 -3.40
N GLN A 310 11.64 0.65 -3.16
CA GLN A 310 11.83 1.43 -1.92
C GLN A 310 10.62 2.33 -1.63
N ALA A 311 10.00 2.95 -2.64
CA ALA A 311 8.81 3.78 -2.48
C ALA A 311 7.56 3.03 -1.93
N ILE A 312 7.54 1.68 -1.97
CA ILE A 312 6.52 0.87 -1.28
C ILE A 312 6.95 0.63 0.17
N TYR A 313 8.23 0.29 0.41
CA TYR A 313 8.80 0.16 1.76
C TYR A 313 8.67 1.46 2.57
N ASP A 314 8.92 2.63 1.97
CA ASP A 314 8.76 3.95 2.59
C ASP A 314 7.30 4.23 3.03
N MET A 315 6.32 3.52 2.43
CA MET A 315 4.89 3.70 2.70
C MET A 315 4.33 2.71 3.72
N VAL A 316 4.83 1.46 3.79
CA VAL A 316 4.29 0.42 4.70
C VAL A 316 5.31 -0.18 5.68
N GLY A 317 6.60 0.12 5.52
CA GLY A 317 7.69 -0.44 6.31
C GLY A 317 8.08 -1.87 5.93
N ALA A 318 8.70 -2.57 6.87
CA ALA A 318 9.12 -3.96 6.71
C ALA A 318 7.94 -4.94 6.86
N ASP A 319 7.48 -5.50 5.73
CA ASP A 319 6.37 -6.46 5.65
C ASP A 319 6.61 -7.41 4.44
N SER A 320 5.59 -7.75 3.68
CA SER A 320 5.67 -8.50 2.44
C SER A 320 4.73 -7.94 1.36
N VAL A 321 5.02 -8.29 0.11
CA VAL A 321 4.35 -7.76 -1.07
C VAL A 321 4.12 -8.87 -2.11
N ASP A 322 2.91 -8.95 -2.63
CA ASP A 322 2.57 -9.75 -3.81
C ASP A 322 2.92 -8.97 -5.09
N LEU A 323 3.29 -9.67 -6.15
CA LEU A 323 3.71 -9.04 -7.41
C LEU A 323 3.00 -9.71 -8.58
N GLU A 324 1.98 -9.06 -9.14
CA GLU A 324 1.29 -9.49 -10.36
C GLU A 324 1.87 -8.82 -11.60
N ILE A 325 2.08 -9.58 -12.68
CA ILE A 325 2.55 -9.08 -13.97
C ILE A 325 1.62 -9.47 -15.07
N THR A 326 1.72 -8.86 -16.24
CA THR A 326 1.00 -9.33 -17.42
C THR A 326 1.82 -9.17 -18.69
N LEU A 327 2.14 -10.31 -19.33
CA LEU A 327 2.50 -10.36 -20.74
C LEU A 327 1.23 -10.51 -21.58
N HIS A 328 1.14 -9.81 -22.71
CA HIS A 328 0.11 -10.03 -23.72
C HIS A 328 0.51 -9.43 -25.06
N GLN A 329 -0.11 -9.90 -26.14
CA GLN A 329 0.22 -9.49 -27.51
C GLN A 329 -0.89 -8.58 -28.05
N VAL A 330 -0.57 -7.31 -28.29
CA VAL A 330 -1.54 -6.25 -28.57
C VAL A 330 -1.31 -5.66 -29.96
N GLY A 331 -2.35 -5.74 -30.80
CA GLY A 331 -2.35 -5.14 -32.13
C GLY A 331 -3.58 -5.60 -32.94
N ASN A 332 -3.46 -5.57 -34.26
CA ASN A 332 -4.50 -6.05 -35.18
C ASN A 332 -4.01 -7.21 -36.08
N SER A 333 -2.80 -7.73 -35.83
CA SER A 333 -2.21 -8.78 -36.64
C SER A 333 -2.67 -10.16 -36.19
N SER A 334 -2.70 -11.12 -37.12
CA SER A 334 -2.82 -12.55 -36.80
C SER A 334 -1.50 -13.18 -36.35
N ASN A 335 -0.41 -12.40 -36.35
CA ASN A 335 0.94 -12.90 -36.09
C ASN A 335 1.28 -12.76 -34.60
N PHE A 336 1.52 -13.91 -33.97
CA PHE A 336 1.77 -14.05 -32.53
C PHE A 336 2.99 -14.95 -32.30
N ILE A 337 3.85 -14.57 -31.36
CA ILE A 337 4.92 -15.46 -30.88
C ILE A 337 4.37 -16.47 -29.86
N PRO A 338 4.78 -17.75 -29.90
CA PRO A 338 4.20 -18.80 -29.05
C PRO A 338 4.71 -18.81 -27.60
N TYR A 339 5.86 -18.20 -27.29
CA TYR A 339 6.44 -18.20 -25.94
C TYR A 339 7.44 -17.06 -25.72
N VAL A 340 7.80 -16.85 -24.45
CA VAL A 340 9.06 -16.22 -24.03
C VAL A 340 9.80 -17.13 -23.06
N ILE A 341 11.12 -16.97 -22.95
CA ILE A 341 11.93 -17.63 -21.92
C ILE A 341 12.18 -16.60 -20.81
N LEU A 342 11.96 -16.95 -19.54
CA LEU A 342 12.41 -16.19 -18.39
C LEU A 342 13.69 -16.82 -17.82
N GLU A 343 14.79 -16.07 -17.78
CA GLU A 343 16.10 -16.63 -17.42
C GLU A 343 16.37 -16.60 -15.92
N ASP A 344 16.31 -15.40 -15.32
CA ASP A 344 16.70 -15.12 -13.93
C ASP A 344 15.64 -14.25 -13.27
N PHE A 345 15.13 -14.68 -12.10
CA PHE A 345 14.51 -13.79 -11.10
C PHE A 345 15.57 -13.50 -10.02
N THR A 346 15.80 -12.22 -9.73
CA THR A 346 16.66 -11.79 -8.62
C THR A 346 15.88 -10.82 -7.75
N TYR A 347 15.90 -11.03 -6.44
CA TYR A 347 15.54 -10.01 -5.44
C TYR A 347 16.84 -9.59 -4.72
N LEU A 348 17.02 -8.30 -4.50
CA LEU A 348 18.14 -7.71 -3.76
C LEU A 348 17.60 -6.83 -2.63
N SER A 349 18.39 -6.66 -1.57
CA SER A 349 18.16 -5.68 -0.51
C SER A 349 19.47 -5.40 0.22
N ASP A 350 19.62 -4.21 0.79
CA ASP A 350 20.80 -3.91 1.62
C ASP A 350 20.71 -4.55 3.04
N THR A 351 19.54 -5.04 3.44
CA THR A 351 19.32 -5.72 4.72
C THR A 351 20.03 -7.08 4.82
N HIS A 352 20.72 -7.32 5.94
CA HIS A 352 21.28 -8.63 6.28
C HIS A 352 20.22 -9.56 6.90
N LEU A 353 19.70 -10.50 6.10
CA LEU A 353 18.73 -11.50 6.58
C LEU A 353 19.31 -12.48 7.61
N VAL A 354 18.51 -12.74 8.65
CA VAL A 354 18.78 -13.71 9.72
C VAL A 354 17.69 -14.78 9.73
N GLU A 355 18.06 -16.04 9.48
CA GLU A 355 17.13 -17.18 9.59
C GLU A 355 17.12 -17.72 11.02
N ASN A 356 16.01 -17.51 11.74
CA ASN A 356 15.76 -18.03 13.07
C ASN A 356 15.16 -19.45 13.06
N TYR A 357 15.24 -20.15 14.19
CA TYR A 357 14.67 -21.49 14.35
C TYR A 357 13.27 -21.42 14.97
N ASP A 358 12.24 -21.93 14.30
CA ASP A 358 10.87 -22.07 14.83
C ASP A 358 10.80 -22.61 16.28
N ARG A 359 11.65 -23.59 16.64
CA ARG A 359 11.47 -24.37 17.87
C ARG A 359 12.29 -23.85 19.04
N ARG A 360 11.58 -23.36 20.06
CA ARG A 360 12.15 -22.96 21.35
C ARG A 360 13.00 -24.09 21.96
N PRO A 361 14.26 -23.85 22.35
CA PRO A 361 15.06 -24.83 23.06
C PRO A 361 14.52 -25.04 24.48
N LEU A 362 14.32 -26.29 24.87
CA LEU A 362 13.80 -26.66 26.19
C LEU A 362 14.77 -27.55 26.97
N ASP A 363 14.81 -27.35 28.29
CA ASP A 363 15.60 -28.14 29.23
C ASP A 363 14.96 -29.52 29.53
N THR A 364 15.57 -30.29 30.44
CA THR A 364 15.06 -31.61 30.86
C THR A 364 13.78 -31.59 31.69
N GLU A 365 13.31 -30.41 32.11
CA GLU A 365 12.10 -30.20 32.90
C GLU A 365 10.96 -29.56 32.08
N GLY A 366 11.28 -29.06 30.87
CA GLY A 366 10.34 -28.43 29.94
C GLY A 366 10.36 -26.90 29.95
N ASN A 367 11.31 -26.27 30.67
CA ASN A 367 11.50 -24.82 30.68
C ASN A 367 12.44 -24.38 29.55
N PHE A 368 12.55 -23.08 29.29
CA PHE A 368 13.46 -22.52 28.29
C PHE A 368 14.95 -22.76 28.63
N ASP A 369 15.70 -23.43 27.75
CA ASP A 369 17.15 -23.58 27.89
C ASP A 369 17.90 -22.43 27.22
N GLY A 370 18.13 -21.36 27.98
CA GLY A 370 18.96 -20.23 27.56
C GLY A 370 20.38 -20.62 27.12
N ARG A 371 20.95 -21.72 27.65
CA ARG A 371 22.29 -22.17 27.26
C ARG A 371 22.33 -22.71 25.83
N ALA A 372 21.23 -23.30 25.38
CA ALA A 372 21.03 -23.59 23.97
C ALA A 372 20.75 -22.30 23.18
N ALA A 373 19.87 -21.41 23.68
CA ALA A 373 19.46 -20.20 22.95
C ALA A 373 20.63 -19.27 22.55
N VAL A 374 21.64 -19.04 23.41
CA VAL A 374 22.84 -18.24 23.05
C VAL A 374 23.72 -18.85 21.95
N ASN A 375 23.44 -20.09 21.54
CA ASN A 375 24.11 -20.79 20.45
C ASN A 375 23.20 -20.94 19.21
N THR A 376 22.12 -20.13 19.12
CA THR A 376 21.18 -20.08 17.99
C THR A 376 21.16 -18.67 17.37
N PRO A 377 20.64 -18.51 16.13
CA PRO A 377 20.53 -17.19 15.48
C PRO A 377 19.66 -16.17 16.24
N HIS A 378 18.86 -16.59 17.23
CA HIS A 378 18.02 -15.71 18.04
C HIS A 378 18.80 -14.79 18.99
N TYR A 379 20.12 -14.97 19.13
CA TYR A 379 20.91 -14.26 20.13
C TYR A 379 22.12 -13.53 19.53
N TYR A 380 22.14 -12.21 19.73
CA TYR A 380 23.23 -11.33 19.32
C TYR A 380 23.89 -10.69 20.54
N GLN A 381 25.11 -11.13 20.88
CA GLN A 381 25.93 -10.47 21.89
C GLN A 381 26.33 -9.08 21.39
N VAL A 382 25.90 -8.03 22.11
CA VAL A 382 26.31 -6.65 21.82
C VAL A 382 27.76 -6.47 22.28
N PHE A 383 28.57 -5.81 21.45
CA PHE A 383 29.95 -5.44 21.78
C PHE A 383 30.19 -3.98 21.41
N SER A 384 30.69 -3.17 22.34
CA SER A 384 31.25 -1.85 22.03
C SER A 384 32.78 -1.87 22.06
N GLN A 385 33.41 -0.79 21.61
CA GLN A 385 34.78 -0.48 22.02
C GLN A 385 34.79 0.18 23.43
N PRO A 386 35.95 0.29 24.10
CA PRO A 386 36.05 1.07 25.33
C PRO A 386 35.81 2.55 25.01
N PHE A 387 34.99 3.22 25.82
CA PHE A 387 34.66 4.64 25.64
C PHE A 387 35.80 5.51 26.21
N ILE A 388 36.97 5.46 25.57
CA ILE A 388 38.20 6.14 26.01
C ILE A 388 38.85 6.82 24.81
N ASP A 389 38.69 8.15 24.75
CA ASP A 389 39.10 8.98 23.61
C ASP A 389 40.60 8.96 23.36
N GLY A 390 40.99 9.13 22.10
CA GLY A 390 42.38 9.10 21.64
C GLY A 390 43.12 7.76 21.79
N PHE A 391 42.52 6.73 22.41
CA PHE A 391 43.13 5.40 22.59
C PHE A 391 42.64 4.35 21.60
N TYR A 392 41.34 4.31 21.31
CA TYR A 392 40.72 3.38 20.35
C TYR A 392 40.07 4.09 19.15
N GLY A 393 40.00 5.42 19.24
CA GLY A 393 39.20 6.33 18.44
C GLY A 393 38.81 7.48 19.38
N ASP A 394 38.06 8.44 18.87
CA ASP A 394 37.28 9.35 19.71
C ASP A 394 35.91 8.66 19.90
N SER A 395 35.39 8.63 21.14
CA SER A 395 34.12 7.99 21.43
C SER A 395 32.95 8.90 20.99
N PRO A 396 31.73 8.37 20.73
CA PRO A 396 30.66 9.17 20.11
C PRO A 396 30.11 10.29 21.00
N PHE A 397 30.52 10.35 22.27
CA PHE A 397 30.12 11.35 23.26
C PHE A 397 31.34 11.66 24.16
N ASP A 398 31.53 12.91 24.59
CA ASP A 398 32.61 13.31 25.53
C ASP A 398 32.33 12.78 26.96
N LEU A 399 32.39 11.47 27.18
CA LEU A 399 31.92 10.81 28.41
C LEU A 399 32.75 11.14 29.65
N ILE A 400 32.10 11.75 30.65
CA ILE A 400 32.67 12.01 31.97
C ILE A 400 32.42 10.86 32.96
N GLU A 401 33.30 10.70 33.96
CA GLU A 401 33.09 9.72 35.04
C GLU A 401 31.84 10.10 35.86
N GLY A 402 30.90 9.16 35.97
CA GLY A 402 29.62 9.35 36.63
C GLY A 402 28.46 9.69 35.70
N ALA A 403 28.69 9.82 34.39
CA ALA A 403 27.62 9.91 33.40
C ALA A 403 26.87 8.58 33.23
N GLU A 404 25.77 8.61 32.49
CA GLU A 404 24.95 7.45 32.15
C GLU A 404 24.88 7.31 30.62
N VAL A 405 24.84 6.07 30.13
CA VAL A 405 24.57 5.74 28.72
C VAL A 405 23.53 4.63 28.65
N THR A 406 22.55 4.77 27.78
CA THR A 406 21.49 3.78 27.59
C THR A 406 21.68 3.04 26.27
N VAL A 407 21.65 1.72 26.32
CA VAL A 407 21.48 0.87 25.14
C VAL A 407 19.97 0.66 24.95
N GLY A 408 19.43 0.90 23.76
CA GLY A 408 17.99 0.76 23.50
C GLY A 408 17.67 0.13 22.15
N LEU A 409 16.45 -0.40 22.05
CA LEU A 409 15.87 -0.99 20.84
C LEU A 409 14.82 -0.04 20.27
N GLN A 410 14.98 0.36 19.01
CA GLN A 410 13.98 1.11 18.26
C GLN A 410 13.38 0.22 17.17
N ASN A 411 12.05 0.18 17.05
CA ASN A 411 11.30 -0.52 15.99
C ASN A 411 11.52 -2.05 15.89
N LEU A 412 12.04 -2.71 16.93
CA LEU A 412 12.31 -4.15 16.96
C LEU A 412 11.35 -4.92 17.91
N PRO A 413 10.03 -4.94 17.66
CA PRO A 413 9.00 -5.32 18.65
C PRO A 413 9.00 -6.79 19.09
N ASN A 414 9.76 -7.68 18.42
CA ASN A 414 9.94 -9.08 18.85
C ASN A 414 11.37 -9.34 19.35
N THR A 415 12.07 -8.28 19.74
CA THR A 415 13.44 -8.30 20.27
C THR A 415 13.45 -7.68 21.66
N THR A 416 14.30 -8.20 22.54
CA THR A 416 14.44 -7.69 23.91
C THR A 416 15.91 -7.69 24.30
N LEU A 417 16.35 -6.70 25.08
CA LEU A 417 17.68 -6.72 25.66
C LEU A 417 17.72 -7.73 26.81
N VAL A 418 18.80 -8.52 26.88
CA VAL A 418 19.01 -9.53 27.91
C VAL A 418 20.43 -9.48 28.45
N SER A 419 20.58 -9.60 29.77
CA SER A 419 21.90 -9.75 30.41
C SER A 419 22.25 -11.22 30.62
N LEU A 420 23.48 -11.61 30.27
CA LEU A 420 23.98 -12.97 30.52
C LEU A 420 24.74 -13.07 31.85
N ASN A 421 24.18 -13.84 32.79
CA ASN A 421 24.87 -14.19 34.04
C ASN A 421 24.95 -15.72 34.20
N ASN A 422 26.13 -16.31 33.96
CA ASN A 422 26.33 -17.77 33.93
C ASN A 422 25.34 -18.52 33.00
N TYR A 423 25.02 -17.91 31.86
CA TYR A 423 24.02 -18.36 30.88
C TYR A 423 22.56 -18.38 31.38
N ASN A 424 22.26 -17.77 32.52
CA ASN A 424 20.89 -17.35 32.83
C ASN A 424 20.60 -16.08 32.03
N PHE A 425 19.41 -16.04 31.40
CA PHE A 425 18.86 -14.83 30.79
C PHE A 425 18.16 -14.05 31.90
N ASN A 426 18.55 -12.79 32.10
CA ASN A 426 17.70 -11.83 32.77
C ASN A 426 17.22 -10.84 31.70
N ASP A 427 15.91 -10.80 31.53
CA ASP A 427 15.19 -9.81 30.73
C ASP A 427 15.48 -8.39 31.25
N LEU A 428 15.76 -7.47 30.33
CA LEU A 428 15.99 -6.04 30.59
C LEU A 428 14.91 -5.15 29.94
N GLY A 429 13.98 -5.72 29.17
CA GLY A 429 13.07 -4.95 28.31
C GLY A 429 13.77 -4.30 27.12
N ASP A 430 13.24 -3.18 26.68
CA ASP A 430 13.64 -2.52 25.42
C ASP A 430 14.84 -1.58 25.58
N SER A 431 15.25 -1.26 26.82
CA SER A 431 16.42 -0.42 27.10
C SER A 431 17.08 -0.75 28.46
N GLU A 432 18.41 -0.59 28.54
CA GLU A 432 19.20 -0.76 29.77
C GLU A 432 20.20 0.40 29.93
N THR A 433 20.21 1.00 31.13
CA THR A 433 20.97 2.23 31.43
C THR A 433 22.18 1.92 32.30
N LEU A 434 23.36 2.29 31.81
CA LEU A 434 24.65 1.92 32.37
C LEU A 434 25.41 3.14 32.88
N LEU A 435 25.74 3.15 34.18
CA LEU A 435 26.59 4.20 34.77
C LEU A 435 28.05 4.05 34.30
N VAL A 436 28.58 5.07 33.64
CA VAL A 436 29.98 5.24 33.26
C VAL A 436 30.82 5.47 34.53
N ASN A 437 31.79 4.59 34.78
CA ASN A 437 32.67 4.68 35.95
C ASN A 437 34.01 4.00 35.67
N ASN A 438 35.03 4.19 36.52
CA ASN A 438 36.36 3.57 36.37
C ASN A 438 36.39 2.02 36.20
N THR A 439 35.28 1.31 36.42
CA THR A 439 35.11 -0.11 36.07
C THR A 439 34.42 -0.32 34.72
N ASN A 440 33.47 0.55 34.35
CA ASN A 440 32.63 0.45 33.15
C ASN A 440 33.12 1.27 31.94
N PHE A 441 34.21 2.04 32.08
CA PHE A 441 34.93 2.66 30.94
C PHE A 441 35.41 1.62 29.88
N TYR A 442 35.32 0.33 30.20
CA TYR A 442 35.78 -0.81 29.40
C TYR A 442 34.63 -1.62 28.79
N MET A 443 33.83 -0.96 27.95
CA MET A 443 32.76 -1.53 27.09
C MET A 443 31.41 -1.82 27.78
N ILE A 444 30.34 -1.94 26.96
CA ILE A 444 29.02 -2.44 27.35
C ILE A 444 29.15 -3.87 27.94
N PRO A 445 28.75 -4.13 29.20
CA PRO A 445 29.02 -5.41 29.86
C PRO A 445 27.87 -6.42 29.71
N ASN A 446 28.08 -7.47 28.92
CA ASN A 446 27.25 -8.70 28.86
C ASN A 446 25.76 -8.51 28.46
N ILE A 447 25.41 -7.40 27.79
CA ILE A 447 24.10 -7.23 27.14
C ILE A 447 24.10 -7.96 25.80
N GLY A 448 23.01 -8.65 25.46
CA GLY A 448 22.72 -9.08 24.10
C GLY A 448 21.28 -8.78 23.71
N MET A 449 21.01 -8.80 22.41
CA MET A 449 19.65 -8.82 21.87
C MET A 449 19.18 -10.27 21.80
N PHE A 450 17.95 -10.53 22.22
CA PHE A 450 17.28 -11.81 22.05
C PHE A 450 15.99 -11.63 21.24
N ILE A 451 15.81 -12.41 20.18
CA ILE A 451 14.70 -12.33 19.23
C ILE A 451 13.75 -13.52 19.46
N ASP A 452 12.58 -13.30 20.09
CA ASP A 452 11.64 -14.38 20.48
C ASP A 452 10.65 -14.73 19.34
N THR A 453 11.18 -15.08 18.17
CA THR A 453 10.39 -15.58 17.03
C THR A 453 10.18 -17.10 17.08
N TYR A 454 9.84 -17.64 18.25
CA TYR A 454 9.60 -19.08 18.45
C TYR A 454 8.11 -19.44 18.35
N ASN A 455 7.77 -20.48 17.58
CA ASN A 455 6.41 -20.98 17.35
C ASN A 455 5.46 -19.93 16.75
N LEU A 456 5.95 -19.12 15.80
CA LEU A 456 5.10 -18.23 15.01
C LEU A 456 4.32 -19.02 13.96
N ASP A 457 3.05 -18.66 13.74
CA ASP A 457 2.22 -19.26 12.68
C ASP A 457 2.65 -18.80 11.27
N GLU A 458 3.26 -17.61 11.15
CA GLU A 458 3.68 -16.97 9.90
C GLU A 458 5.09 -16.35 10.03
N PRO A 459 5.85 -16.14 8.92
CA PRO A 459 7.17 -15.51 8.96
C PRO A 459 7.07 -14.03 9.38
N LEU A 460 7.82 -13.64 10.41
CA LEU A 460 7.95 -12.25 10.84
C LEU A 460 9.13 -11.57 10.15
N TYR A 461 8.90 -10.40 9.56
CA TYR A 461 9.93 -9.41 9.26
C TYR A 461 9.84 -8.26 10.27
N GLN A 462 10.99 -7.71 10.67
CA GLN A 462 11.11 -6.51 11.49
C GLN A 462 12.42 -5.82 11.11
N ASP A 463 12.45 -4.49 11.10
CA ASP A 463 13.65 -3.68 10.85
C ASP A 463 13.68 -2.51 11.84
N GLY A 464 14.87 -2.12 12.28
CA GLY A 464 15.05 -1.20 13.38
C GLY A 464 16.45 -1.23 13.99
N TYR A 465 16.65 -0.41 15.02
CA TYR A 465 17.98 0.01 15.47
C TYR A 465 18.30 -0.49 16.88
N LEU A 466 19.60 -0.74 17.11
CA LEU A 466 20.19 -0.88 18.43
C LEU A 466 20.96 0.42 18.71
N ASP A 467 20.32 1.35 19.39
CA ASP A 467 20.85 2.68 19.66
C ASP A 467 21.70 2.71 20.94
N LEU A 468 22.58 3.71 21.00
CA LEU A 468 23.33 4.09 22.20
C LEU A 468 23.07 5.57 22.47
N TYR A 469 22.33 5.87 23.54
CA TYR A 469 22.01 7.23 23.96
C TYR A 469 22.93 7.68 25.10
N TYR A 470 23.17 8.99 25.20
CA TYR A 470 23.82 9.63 26.34
C TYR A 470 22.75 10.19 27.29
N GLY A 471 22.79 9.79 28.57
CA GLY A 471 21.74 10.06 29.56
C GLY A 471 21.10 8.78 30.11
N SER A 472 19.92 8.92 30.74
CA SER A 472 19.25 7.83 31.46
C SER A 472 18.28 6.99 30.63
N GLY A 473 17.91 7.44 29.43
CA GLY A 473 17.08 6.73 28.43
C GLY A 473 15.63 6.42 28.81
N THR A 474 15.28 6.56 30.08
CA THR A 474 13.92 6.56 30.61
C THR A 474 13.08 7.64 29.93
N GLU A 475 11.90 7.25 29.42
CA GLU A 475 10.92 8.09 28.71
C GLU A 475 11.08 9.60 28.92
N VAL A 476 11.72 10.26 27.94
CA VAL A 476 11.41 11.66 27.64
C VAL A 476 10.02 11.62 27.00
N ASP A 477 9.01 11.65 27.86
CA ASP A 477 7.60 11.79 27.53
C ASP A 477 7.48 12.95 26.52
N GLY A 478 7.29 12.61 25.24
CA GLY A 478 7.91 13.33 24.12
C GLY A 478 7.34 14.71 23.79
N GLU A 479 6.93 14.93 22.54
CA GLU A 479 6.10 16.09 22.23
C GLU A 479 4.72 15.89 22.89
N LYS A 480 4.48 16.59 24.00
CA LYS A 480 3.20 16.58 24.71
C LYS A 480 2.46 17.89 24.51
N GLN A 481 1.16 17.76 24.25
CA GLN A 481 0.22 18.87 24.18
C GLN A 481 -0.16 19.32 25.60
N TYR A 482 0.02 20.60 25.88
CA TYR A 482 -0.30 21.24 27.15
C TYR A 482 -1.27 22.40 26.93
N THR A 483 -2.25 22.47 27.81
CA THR A 483 -3.17 23.62 27.92
C THR A 483 -2.86 24.35 29.22
N THR A 484 -2.51 25.63 29.13
CA THR A 484 -2.31 26.52 30.29
C THR A 484 -3.34 27.65 30.26
N SER A 485 -3.53 28.35 31.38
CA SER A 485 -4.49 29.45 31.47
C SER A 485 -3.88 30.72 32.01
N ILE A 486 -3.89 31.78 31.21
CA ILE A 486 -3.47 33.14 31.58
C ILE A 486 -4.70 33.90 32.10
N THR A 487 -4.53 34.73 33.12
CA THR A 487 -5.54 35.70 33.59
C THR A 487 -4.97 37.11 33.45
N MET A 488 -5.81 38.10 33.11
CA MET A 488 -5.39 39.50 32.96
C MET A 488 -5.09 40.18 34.30
N ASP A 489 -3.91 40.79 34.41
CA ASP A 489 -3.44 41.51 35.62
C ASP A 489 -2.99 42.97 35.31
N TYR A 490 -2.94 43.80 36.36
CA TYR A 490 -2.63 45.24 36.27
C TYR A 490 -1.18 45.56 36.66
N GLU A 491 -0.48 46.34 35.82
CA GLU A 491 0.96 46.64 35.92
C GLU A 491 1.40 47.38 37.22
N GLY A 492 0.46 47.92 38.03
CA GLY A 492 0.83 48.52 39.32
C GLY A 492 -0.22 49.35 40.06
N ASP A 493 -1.33 49.72 39.43
CA ASP A 493 -2.44 50.45 40.05
C ASP A 493 -3.76 49.69 39.86
N SER A 494 -4.59 49.64 40.92
CA SER A 494 -5.95 49.07 40.81
C SER A 494 -6.84 50.03 40.03
N ILE A 495 -6.94 49.78 38.74
CA ILE A 495 -7.84 50.44 37.81
C ILE A 495 -9.14 49.61 37.74
N ALA A 496 -10.19 50.14 37.09
CA ALA A 496 -11.44 49.40 36.91
C ALA A 496 -11.36 48.51 35.67
N ASP A 497 -12.11 47.41 35.65
CA ASP A 497 -11.98 46.28 34.72
C ASP A 497 -12.10 46.64 33.22
N TYR A 498 -12.69 47.79 32.91
CA TYR A 498 -12.87 48.33 31.55
C TYR A 498 -12.05 49.62 31.33
N LYS A 499 -11.06 49.91 32.18
CA LYS A 499 -10.33 51.18 32.21
C LYS A 499 -8.82 51.03 31.96
N SER A 500 -8.22 52.02 31.31
CA SER A 500 -6.78 52.06 31.05
C SER A 500 -6.22 53.48 30.92
N LEU A 501 -4.93 53.61 31.27
CA LEU A 501 -4.09 54.76 30.97
C LEU A 501 -3.45 54.54 29.59
N ILE A 502 -3.56 55.51 28.69
CA ILE A 502 -3.01 55.41 27.33
C ILE A 502 -1.90 56.45 27.17
N THR A 503 -0.74 56.03 26.70
CA THR A 503 0.42 56.88 26.40
C THR A 503 0.93 56.54 25.00
N ASP A 504 1.18 57.55 24.16
CA ASP A 504 1.77 57.39 22.81
C ASP A 504 1.15 56.27 21.94
N TYR A 505 -0.18 56.11 22.02
CA TYR A 505 -1.01 55.09 21.33
C TYR A 505 -0.88 53.64 21.85
N THR A 506 -0.43 53.45 23.09
CA THR A 506 -0.41 52.14 23.78
C THR A 506 -1.01 52.26 25.19
N PRO A 507 -1.85 51.30 25.64
CA PRO A 507 -2.18 51.09 27.04
C PRO A 507 -0.95 50.83 27.93
N THR A 508 -0.83 51.56 29.03
CA THR A 508 0.28 51.45 30.01
C THR A 508 -0.29 51.27 31.42
N SER A 509 -1.12 50.24 31.59
CA SER A 509 -1.80 49.96 32.86
C SER A 509 -2.18 48.49 33.09
N TRP A 510 -1.91 47.63 32.12
CA TRP A 510 -2.19 46.20 32.12
C TRP A 510 -0.88 45.52 31.77
N GLU A 511 -0.61 44.38 32.39
CA GLU A 511 0.51 43.55 31.96
C GLU A 511 0.18 43.05 30.54
N ASN A 512 1.12 43.22 29.60
CA ASN A 512 0.99 42.71 28.22
C ASN A 512 1.86 41.46 27.98
N ILE A 513 2.97 41.33 28.72
CA ILE A 513 3.89 40.19 28.69
C ILE A 513 3.52 39.18 29.78
N TYR A 514 3.18 37.95 29.37
CA TYR A 514 2.84 36.84 30.27
C TYR A 514 3.71 35.61 29.97
N ASN A 515 4.39 35.08 31.00
CA ASN A 515 5.06 33.78 30.92
C ASN A 515 4.00 32.67 30.93
N PHE A 516 3.81 31.96 29.82
CA PHE A 516 2.79 30.91 29.71
C PHE A 516 3.33 29.52 30.01
N THR A 517 4.63 29.30 29.79
CA THR A 517 5.32 28.06 30.15
C THR A 517 6.75 28.28 30.62
N ASN A 518 7.28 27.27 31.30
CA ASN A 518 8.67 27.13 31.71
C ASN A 518 9.31 25.86 31.10
N LYS A 519 8.77 25.39 29.97
CA LYS A 519 9.16 24.17 29.25
C LYS A 519 9.69 24.52 27.85
N PHE A 520 10.57 23.67 27.33
CA PHE A 520 11.07 23.76 25.95
C PHE A 520 9.93 23.43 24.97
N ILE A 521 9.53 24.42 24.17
CA ILE A 521 8.45 24.33 23.19
C ILE A 521 8.94 23.63 21.91
N THR A 522 8.07 22.84 21.29
CA THR A 522 8.34 22.13 20.02
C THR A 522 7.70 22.84 18.83
N THR A 523 7.89 22.33 17.61
CA THR A 523 7.44 23.00 16.36
C THR A 523 5.93 22.93 16.10
N GLY A 524 5.12 22.46 17.03
CA GLY A 524 3.67 22.45 16.90
C GLY A 524 3.04 23.85 16.93
N ALA A 525 1.75 23.93 16.61
CA ALA A 525 1.01 25.18 16.67
C ALA A 525 0.84 25.63 18.14
N ILE A 526 1.12 26.92 18.39
CA ILE A 526 0.67 27.60 19.60
C ILE A 526 -0.62 28.33 19.24
N THR A 527 -1.73 27.91 19.83
CA THR A 527 -3.03 28.60 19.71
C THR A 527 -3.36 29.32 21.01
N VAL A 528 -4.00 30.48 20.89
CA VAL A 528 -4.50 31.25 22.04
C VAL A 528 -5.98 31.50 21.80
N GLU A 529 -6.80 30.95 22.69
CA GLU A 529 -8.26 31.09 22.66
C GLU A 529 -8.77 31.80 23.91
N GLY A 530 -9.78 32.64 23.76
CA GLY A 530 -10.34 33.42 24.86
C GLY A 530 -11.85 33.57 24.76
N ARG A 531 -12.50 33.63 25.90
CA ARG A 531 -13.91 34.05 25.98
C ARG A 531 -13.96 35.58 26.05
N VAL A 532 -14.37 36.20 24.95
CA VAL A 532 -14.33 37.65 24.70
C VAL A 532 -15.73 38.25 24.83
N PHE A 533 -15.83 39.49 25.32
CA PHE A 533 -17.06 40.27 25.22
C PHE A 533 -16.98 41.22 24.02
N TYR A 534 -18.07 41.35 23.26
CA TYR A 534 -18.11 42.17 22.05
C TYR A 534 -19.36 43.05 21.99
N HIS A 535 -19.17 44.20 21.37
CA HIS A 535 -20.17 45.25 21.18
C HIS A 535 -20.33 45.53 19.68
N GLN A 536 -21.22 44.80 19.01
CA GLN A 536 -21.44 44.95 17.57
C GLN A 536 -22.58 45.95 17.29
N ILE A 537 -22.35 46.83 16.32
CA ILE A 537 -23.36 47.76 15.81
C ILE A 537 -23.85 47.22 14.46
N PHE A 538 -25.18 47.17 14.30
CA PHE A 538 -25.85 46.83 13.04
C PHE A 538 -26.63 48.03 12.52
N ASP A 539 -26.62 48.22 11.21
CA ASP A 539 -27.41 49.23 10.50
C ASP A 539 -28.76 48.63 10.07
N LEU A 540 -29.87 49.11 10.64
CA LEU A 540 -31.18 48.54 10.30
C LEU A 540 -31.66 48.88 8.88
N ASP A 541 -31.05 49.86 8.19
CA ASP A 541 -31.33 50.19 6.79
C ASP A 541 -30.48 49.37 5.79
N VAL A 542 -29.47 48.61 6.25
CA VAL A 542 -28.52 47.87 5.38
C VAL A 542 -28.38 46.39 5.76
N ASP A 543 -28.23 46.07 7.05
CA ASP A 543 -27.87 44.73 7.54
C ASP A 543 -29.10 43.83 7.79
N THR A 544 -30.28 44.23 7.30
CA THR A 544 -31.55 43.57 7.58
C THR A 544 -32.09 42.72 6.42
N ASN A 545 -32.35 41.45 6.73
CA ASN A 545 -33.09 40.54 5.86
C ASN A 545 -34.60 40.83 5.96
N SER A 546 -35.25 41.00 4.82
CA SER A 546 -36.69 41.35 4.74
C SER A 546 -37.60 40.27 5.36
N SER A 547 -38.80 40.65 5.82
CA SER A 547 -39.85 39.69 6.22
C SER A 547 -40.01 38.52 5.23
N SER A 548 -40.10 38.79 3.93
CA SER A 548 -40.18 37.73 2.90
C SER A 548 -38.94 36.84 2.78
N THR A 549 -37.77 37.34 3.19
CA THR A 549 -36.55 36.52 3.32
C THR A 549 -36.66 35.64 4.57
N MET A 550 -37.04 36.21 5.71
CA MET A 550 -37.17 35.47 6.97
C MET A 550 -38.29 34.42 6.94
N ASP A 551 -39.42 34.71 6.29
CA ASP A 551 -40.51 33.75 6.01
C ASP A 551 -40.05 32.57 5.13
N THR A 552 -38.93 32.71 4.41
CA THR A 552 -38.32 31.63 3.61
C THR A 552 -37.32 30.80 4.43
N ILE A 553 -36.61 31.42 5.36
CA ILE A 553 -35.62 30.75 6.24
C ILE A 553 -36.33 30.06 7.43
N PHE A 554 -37.38 30.67 7.98
CA PHE A 554 -38.11 30.23 9.16
C PHE A 554 -39.63 30.10 8.89
N PRO A 555 -40.06 29.20 7.97
CA PRO A 555 -41.43 29.17 7.45
C PRO A 555 -42.51 28.77 8.47
N ASP A 556 -42.14 28.09 9.56
CA ASP A 556 -43.06 27.59 10.60
C ASP A 556 -42.91 28.33 11.96
N TYR A 557 -42.22 29.49 12.00
CA TYR A 557 -41.97 30.22 13.26
C TYR A 557 -43.26 30.75 13.90
N GLU A 558 -43.41 30.63 15.24
CA GLU A 558 -44.67 30.92 15.94
C GLU A 558 -45.11 32.42 15.92
N LYS A 559 -44.24 33.33 15.48
CA LYS A 559 -44.44 34.78 15.49
C LYS A 559 -44.10 35.39 14.13
N ASN A 560 -44.85 36.41 13.72
CA ASN A 560 -44.62 37.10 12.44
C ASN A 560 -43.31 37.90 12.47
N ILE A 561 -42.32 37.49 11.67
CA ILE A 561 -41.02 38.16 11.55
C ILE A 561 -41.14 39.32 10.56
N TYR A 562 -40.83 40.55 11.00
CA TYR A 562 -40.88 41.75 10.16
C TYR A 562 -39.56 42.01 9.42
N PHE A 563 -38.44 41.66 10.06
CA PHE A 563 -37.11 41.56 9.48
C PHE A 563 -36.23 40.70 10.41
N GLY A 564 -35.06 40.30 9.93
CA GLY A 564 -34.03 39.65 10.74
C GLY A 564 -32.65 40.24 10.49
N VAL A 565 -31.73 40.02 11.43
CA VAL A 565 -30.31 40.35 11.31
C VAL A 565 -29.52 39.06 11.42
N GLN A 566 -28.60 38.83 10.50
CA GLN A 566 -27.72 37.66 10.51
C GLN A 566 -26.54 37.92 11.45
N LEU A 567 -26.19 36.92 12.26
CA LEU A 567 -25.02 36.98 13.14
C LEU A 567 -23.78 36.39 12.44
N PRO A 568 -22.56 36.71 12.89
CA PRO A 568 -21.31 36.11 12.40
C PRO A 568 -21.31 34.57 12.45
N GLU A 569 -20.43 33.96 11.66
CA GLU A 569 -20.19 32.50 11.72
C GLU A 569 -19.63 32.11 13.11
N ASN A 570 -19.91 30.87 13.54
CA ASN A 570 -19.54 30.32 14.86
C ASN A 570 -20.10 31.06 16.10
N PHE A 571 -21.08 31.94 15.92
CA PHE A 571 -21.74 32.70 17.00
C PHE A 571 -22.83 31.87 17.71
N ASP A 572 -22.77 31.75 19.05
CA ASP A 572 -23.87 31.17 19.84
C ASP A 572 -24.91 32.24 20.26
N ILE A 573 -26.14 32.11 19.75
CA ILE A 573 -27.26 33.01 20.08
C ILE A 573 -27.61 33.01 21.58
N ALA A 574 -27.26 31.97 22.34
CA ALA A 574 -27.44 31.94 23.80
C ALA A 574 -26.48 32.89 24.54
N GLU A 575 -25.41 33.36 23.89
CA GLU A 575 -24.41 34.25 24.48
C GLU A 575 -24.67 35.74 24.26
N VAL A 576 -25.72 36.12 23.54
CA VAL A 576 -26.24 37.50 23.51
C VAL A 576 -26.76 37.91 24.90
N LYS A 577 -26.39 39.10 25.36
CA LYS A 577 -26.77 39.65 26.69
C LYS A 577 -27.72 40.83 26.61
N SER A 578 -27.59 41.68 25.60
CA SER A 578 -28.48 42.82 25.40
C SER A 578 -28.55 43.26 23.94
N ILE A 579 -29.70 43.82 23.55
CA ILE A 579 -29.91 44.50 22.28
C ILE A 579 -30.67 45.81 22.55
N GLY A 580 -30.25 46.94 21.98
CA GLY A 580 -30.92 48.21 22.20
C GLY A 580 -30.18 49.45 21.67
N GLU A 581 -30.53 50.61 22.23
CA GLU A 581 -30.00 51.92 21.81
C GLU A 581 -28.47 51.95 21.96
N PRO A 582 -27.70 52.28 20.90
CA PRO A 582 -26.25 52.45 20.99
C PRO A 582 -25.88 53.49 22.06
N TYR A 583 -25.04 53.11 23.01
CA TYR A 583 -24.73 53.93 24.19
C TYR A 583 -23.40 54.68 24.08
N THR A 584 -23.19 55.63 25.00
CA THR A 584 -21.96 56.44 25.10
C THR A 584 -20.95 55.85 26.09
N TYR A 585 -19.66 56.11 25.88
CA TYR A 585 -18.56 55.40 26.53
C TYR A 585 -17.19 56.16 26.39
N SER A 586 -16.00 55.57 26.63
CA SER A 586 -14.63 56.11 26.33
C SER A 586 -13.50 55.02 26.22
N LEU A 587 -12.66 55.05 25.17
CA LEU A 587 -12.00 53.92 24.45
C LEU A 587 -11.26 52.85 25.29
N SER A 588 -11.71 51.59 25.31
CA SER A 588 -11.12 50.49 26.12
C SER A 588 -9.69 50.11 25.71
N VAL A 589 -9.02 49.29 26.54
CA VAL A 589 -7.64 48.78 26.29
C VAL A 589 -7.52 48.20 24.88
N GLN A 590 -8.57 47.50 24.46
CA GLN A 590 -8.58 46.67 23.26
C GLN A 590 -9.31 47.39 22.11
N GLY A 591 -9.29 48.72 22.15
CA GLY A 591 -9.53 49.62 21.02
C GLY A 591 -10.91 49.60 20.36
N PHE A 592 -11.86 48.80 20.84
CA PHE A 592 -13.27 48.99 20.49
C PHE A 592 -13.66 50.46 20.74
N PRO A 593 -14.43 51.07 19.83
CA PRO A 593 -14.82 52.47 19.93
C PRO A 593 -15.81 52.59 21.08
N VAL A 594 -15.28 53.05 22.18
CA VAL A 594 -15.98 53.28 23.42
C VAL A 594 -15.80 54.82 23.51
N GLY A 595 -16.86 55.65 23.40
CA GLY A 595 -16.72 57.12 23.14
C GLY A 595 -17.97 58.01 23.30
N ASN A 596 -17.83 59.34 23.25
CA ASN A 596 -18.97 60.29 23.32
C ASN A 596 -19.23 60.94 21.94
N TYR A 597 -20.30 60.52 21.26
CA TYR A 597 -20.52 60.71 19.82
C TYR A 597 -20.38 62.14 19.26
N LYS A 598 -19.68 62.26 18.13
CA LYS A 598 -19.95 63.27 17.08
C LYS A 598 -19.69 62.74 15.66
N SER A 599 -20.76 62.29 15.01
CA SER A 599 -20.97 62.18 13.55
C SER A 599 -20.02 61.33 12.68
N GLU A 600 -18.80 61.00 13.12
CA GLU A 600 -17.85 60.17 12.37
C GLU A 600 -17.22 59.14 13.33
N TYR A 601 -17.22 57.86 12.93
CA TYR A 601 -17.12 56.72 13.85
C TYR A 601 -15.75 56.46 14.51
N ILE A 602 -14.73 57.26 14.21
CA ILE A 602 -13.34 56.98 14.59
C ILE A 602 -12.67 58.25 15.13
N THR A 603 -12.52 58.34 16.46
CA THR A 603 -11.64 59.32 17.12
C THR A 603 -11.18 58.78 18.48
N ILE A 604 -9.88 58.49 18.59
CA ILE A 604 -9.24 57.91 19.78
C ILE A 604 -8.89 59.03 20.79
N ASP A 605 -9.20 58.85 22.07
CA ASP A 605 -8.66 59.69 23.16
C ASP A 605 -7.25 59.19 23.54
N THR A 606 -6.22 59.98 23.25
CA THR A 606 -4.82 59.60 23.47
C THR A 606 -4.34 59.85 24.90
N SER A 607 -5.24 59.83 25.90
CA SER A 607 -4.90 60.12 27.30
C SER A 607 -5.60 59.24 28.35
N ASN A 608 -6.76 58.64 28.03
CA ASN A 608 -7.45 57.72 28.93
C ASN A 608 -8.62 57.01 28.25
N SER A 609 -8.93 55.80 28.69
CA SER A 609 -10.28 55.27 28.56
C SER A 609 -11.22 55.80 29.65
N GLY A 610 -12.51 55.43 29.58
CA GLY A 610 -13.49 55.72 30.61
C GLY A 610 -14.47 54.57 30.79
N SER A 611 -15.33 54.71 31.80
CA SER A 611 -16.12 53.58 32.30
C SER A 611 -17.18 53.10 31.32
N TYR A 612 -17.19 51.78 31.08
CA TYR A 612 -18.31 51.04 30.52
C TYR A 612 -19.63 51.47 31.18
N THR A 613 -20.58 51.93 30.36
CA THR A 613 -21.86 52.50 30.80
C THR A 613 -22.96 52.00 29.84
N PRO A 614 -23.45 50.76 30.02
CA PRO A 614 -24.37 50.13 29.08
C PRO A 614 -25.70 50.87 28.96
N SER A 615 -26.36 50.72 27.81
CA SER A 615 -27.68 51.28 27.59
C SER A 615 -28.69 50.72 28.59
N THR A 616 -29.43 51.62 29.23
CA THR A 616 -30.63 51.27 30.01
C THR A 616 -31.88 51.15 29.14
N ASN A 617 -31.75 51.36 27.83
CA ASN A 617 -32.84 51.43 26.87
C ASN A 617 -32.77 50.24 25.90
N LEU A 618 -33.20 49.09 26.40
CA LEU A 618 -33.05 47.78 25.78
C LEU A 618 -34.37 47.25 25.23
N LEU A 619 -34.29 46.52 24.13
CA LEU A 619 -35.40 45.74 23.56
C LEU A 619 -35.71 44.53 24.45
N THR A 620 -36.97 44.11 24.48
CA THR A 620 -37.45 43.00 25.30
C THR A 620 -37.52 41.71 24.49
N VAL A 621 -36.71 40.70 24.87
CA VAL A 621 -36.79 39.33 24.35
C VAL A 621 -38.23 38.81 24.38
N ASP A 622 -38.59 37.99 23.41
CA ASP A 622 -39.93 37.45 23.14
C ASP A 622 -41.02 38.46 22.76
N THR A 623 -40.81 39.77 22.96
CA THR A 623 -41.80 40.84 22.77
C THR A 623 -41.46 41.77 21.60
N ASP A 624 -40.17 42.10 21.47
CA ASP A 624 -39.61 42.95 20.41
C ASP A 624 -38.86 42.09 19.38
N TYR A 625 -38.12 41.08 19.85
CA TYR A 625 -37.32 40.16 19.05
C TYR A 625 -37.17 38.79 19.73
N GLY A 626 -36.62 37.83 18.98
CA GLY A 626 -36.13 36.54 19.48
C GLY A 626 -34.88 36.12 18.72
N TYR A 627 -34.46 34.86 18.89
CA TYR A 627 -33.33 34.27 18.18
C TYR A 627 -33.73 32.89 17.62
N ASP A 628 -33.09 32.45 16.55
CA ASP A 628 -33.15 31.07 16.06
C ASP A 628 -31.97 30.76 15.10
N TYR A 629 -31.79 29.49 14.73
CA TYR A 629 -30.76 29.01 13.79
C TYR A 629 -31.39 28.49 12.48
N ASP A 630 -30.79 28.78 11.32
CA ASP A 630 -31.21 28.16 10.06
C ASP A 630 -30.75 26.70 9.91
N GLU A 631 -31.20 26.01 8.84
CA GLU A 631 -30.87 24.60 8.56
C GLU A 631 -29.35 24.34 8.41
N ASN A 632 -28.52 25.37 8.23
CA ASN A 632 -27.06 25.28 8.14
C ASN A 632 -26.35 25.60 9.47
N GLY A 633 -27.08 25.99 10.51
CA GLY A 633 -26.54 26.42 11.80
C GLY A 633 -26.21 27.92 11.89
N THR A 634 -26.64 28.75 10.93
CA THR A 634 -26.41 30.20 10.97
C THR A 634 -27.36 30.85 11.97
N GLY A 635 -26.83 31.63 12.92
CA GLY A 635 -27.63 32.34 13.93
C GLY A 635 -28.28 33.63 13.40
N TYR A 636 -29.53 33.90 13.80
CA TYR A 636 -30.23 35.15 13.46
C TYR A 636 -30.93 35.77 14.66
N ILE A 637 -31.01 37.09 14.67
CA ILE A 637 -31.93 37.87 15.52
C ILE A 637 -33.21 38.12 14.71
N LEU A 638 -34.36 37.72 15.24
CA LEU A 638 -35.66 37.76 14.57
C LEU A 638 -36.54 38.86 15.17
N PHE A 639 -36.89 39.90 14.41
CA PHE A 639 -37.61 41.06 14.95
C PHE A 639 -39.12 40.99 14.68
N PHE A 640 -39.93 41.20 15.72
CA PHE A 640 -41.39 41.02 15.69
C PHE A 640 -42.18 42.33 15.47
N LYS A 641 -41.50 43.42 15.11
CA LYS A 641 -42.08 44.72 14.75
C LYS A 641 -41.33 45.37 13.58
N PRO A 642 -41.94 46.28 12.82
CA PRO A 642 -41.24 47.07 11.79
C PRO A 642 -40.10 47.92 12.37
N VAL A 643 -39.05 48.19 11.57
CA VAL A 643 -37.89 49.02 11.95
C VAL A 643 -38.29 50.37 12.58
N ILE A 644 -39.34 51.02 12.06
CA ILE A 644 -39.82 52.32 12.56
C ILE A 644 -40.32 52.28 14.03
N ASP A 645 -40.79 51.12 14.51
CA ASP A 645 -41.21 50.95 15.91
C ASP A 645 -40.01 50.83 16.87
N PHE A 646 -38.79 50.63 16.34
CA PHE A 646 -37.54 50.63 17.09
C PHE A 646 -36.81 51.98 17.09
N SER A 647 -37.40 53.03 16.51
CA SER A 647 -36.85 54.41 16.50
C SER A 647 -36.68 55.09 17.87
N SER A 648 -37.02 54.40 18.96
CA SER A 648 -36.68 54.77 20.34
C SER A 648 -35.62 53.86 20.98
N TYR A 649 -35.01 52.98 20.21
CA TYR A 649 -34.00 51.98 20.59
C TYR A 649 -32.85 51.95 19.58
N THR A 650 -32.75 52.97 18.73
CA THR A 650 -31.69 53.16 17.74
C THR A 650 -31.20 54.60 17.81
N ASP A 651 -30.03 54.89 17.24
CA ASP A 651 -29.58 56.27 17.08
C ASP A 651 -30.30 57.00 15.93
N ALA A 652 -29.79 58.18 15.56
CA ALA A 652 -30.36 59.03 14.50
C ALA A 652 -30.15 58.48 13.08
N ASP A 653 -29.26 57.50 12.90
CA ASP A 653 -28.89 56.86 11.64
C ASP A 653 -29.29 55.37 11.64
N ASN A 654 -30.38 55.04 12.37
CA ASN A 654 -31.02 53.72 12.49
C ASN A 654 -30.10 52.58 13.00
N LYS A 655 -29.03 52.92 13.73
CA LYS A 655 -28.09 51.92 14.27
C LYS A 655 -28.61 51.26 15.54
N LEU A 656 -28.41 49.95 15.66
CA LEU A 656 -28.78 49.11 16.80
C LEU A 656 -27.52 48.44 17.37
N MET A 657 -27.38 48.35 18.69
CA MET A 657 -26.25 47.67 19.33
C MET A 657 -26.64 46.30 19.90
N VAL A 658 -25.74 45.33 19.77
CA VAL A 658 -25.84 43.96 20.29
C VAL A 658 -24.61 43.67 21.15
N ASP A 659 -24.82 43.34 22.41
CA ASP A 659 -23.76 42.96 23.36
C ASP A 659 -23.77 41.43 23.56
N TYR A 660 -22.64 40.75 23.38
CA TYR A 660 -22.57 39.29 23.45
C TYR A 660 -21.19 38.80 23.89
N TRP A 661 -21.12 37.56 24.38
CA TRP A 661 -19.85 36.84 24.52
C TRP A 661 -19.64 35.90 23.34
N ILE A 662 -18.39 35.65 22.96
CA ILE A 662 -18.00 34.59 22.02
C ILE A 662 -16.68 33.98 22.47
N ASN A 663 -16.38 32.76 22.03
CA ASN A 663 -15.00 32.26 22.06
C ASN A 663 -14.29 32.76 20.80
N HIS A 664 -13.07 33.25 20.94
CA HIS A 664 -12.28 33.81 19.85
C HIS A 664 -10.87 33.24 19.88
N GLU A 665 -10.36 32.80 18.74
CA GLU A 665 -8.98 32.39 18.52
C GLU A 665 -8.19 33.60 18.00
N PHE A 666 -7.12 33.98 18.70
CA PHE A 666 -6.38 35.22 18.40
C PHE A 666 -5.26 34.98 17.38
N ALA A 667 -4.98 35.97 16.53
CA ALA A 667 -4.03 35.81 15.45
C ALA A 667 -2.59 36.19 15.87
N LYS A 668 -1.68 35.20 15.88
CA LYS A 668 -0.24 35.39 16.10
C LYS A 668 0.34 36.35 15.06
N GLY A 669 0.97 37.43 15.51
CA GLY A 669 1.52 38.48 14.67
C GLY A 669 0.56 39.65 14.37
N SER A 670 -0.66 39.64 14.91
CA SER A 670 -1.54 40.82 14.93
C SER A 670 -2.18 41.10 16.29
N ASP A 671 -2.58 40.10 17.06
CA ASP A 671 -3.12 40.27 18.42
C ASP A 671 -2.07 40.07 19.51
N TYR A 672 -1.14 39.15 19.27
CA TYR A 672 -0.03 38.86 20.17
C TYR A 672 1.19 38.37 19.39
N PHE A 673 2.36 38.52 20.02
CA PHE A 673 3.62 37.94 19.60
C PHE A 673 4.04 36.85 20.59
N ILE A 674 4.84 35.90 20.10
CA ILE A 674 5.53 34.93 20.96
C ILE A 674 6.99 35.35 21.03
N HIS A 675 7.51 35.47 22.25
CA HIS A 675 8.90 35.75 22.53
C HIS A 675 9.49 34.59 23.33
N GLU A 676 10.35 33.84 22.66
CA GLU A 676 11.24 32.83 23.23
C GLU A 676 12.58 33.51 23.56
N ASP A 677 13.14 33.31 24.74
CA ASP A 677 14.44 33.90 25.11
C ASP A 677 15.59 33.07 24.49
N PRO A 678 16.42 33.62 23.59
CA PRO A 678 17.53 32.88 22.99
C PRO A 678 18.69 32.59 23.96
N GLU A 679 18.73 33.20 25.15
CA GLU A 679 19.65 32.82 26.24
C GLU A 679 18.98 31.90 27.29
N ASP A 680 17.65 31.75 27.28
CA ASP A 680 16.88 30.81 28.13
C ASP A 680 15.66 30.19 27.39
N PRO A 681 15.87 29.15 26.56
CA PRO A 681 14.81 28.54 25.73
C PRO A 681 13.74 27.74 26.51
N PHE A 682 13.71 27.90 27.84
CA PHE A 682 12.64 27.41 28.71
C PHE A 682 11.66 28.52 29.09
N THR A 683 12.06 29.79 28.99
CA THR A 683 11.21 30.95 29.23
C THR A 683 10.56 31.38 27.92
N SER A 684 9.24 31.14 27.80
CA SER A 684 8.44 31.55 26.64
C SER A 684 7.29 32.45 27.08
N GLN A 685 7.17 33.58 26.38
CA GLN A 685 6.27 34.68 26.72
C GLN A 685 5.30 34.96 25.57
N ILE A 686 4.05 35.23 25.93
CA ILE A 686 3.09 35.90 25.07
C ILE A 686 3.21 37.39 25.39
N GLU A 687 3.51 38.21 24.38
CA GLU A 687 3.36 39.66 24.46
C GLU A 687 2.12 40.05 23.64
N TRP A 688 1.08 40.53 24.31
CA TRP A 688 -0.09 41.10 23.64
C TRP A 688 0.27 42.43 22.97
N ASP A 689 -0.17 42.60 21.72
CA ASP A 689 -0.15 43.90 21.07
C ASP A 689 -1.42 44.67 21.45
N TYR A 690 -1.23 45.84 22.05
CA TYR A 690 -2.29 46.80 22.37
C TYR A 690 -2.07 48.14 21.65
N SER A 691 -1.25 48.18 20.60
CA SER A 691 -0.87 49.41 19.90
C SER A 691 -1.83 49.79 18.76
N PHE A 692 -1.98 51.09 18.51
CA PHE A 692 -2.87 51.59 17.44
C PHE A 692 -2.06 52.31 16.34
N VAL A 693 -2.05 51.74 15.14
CA VAL A 693 -1.16 52.17 14.02
C VAL A 693 -1.63 53.46 13.33
N ASP A 694 -2.93 53.70 13.23
CA ASP A 694 -3.54 54.96 12.80
C ASP A 694 -4.85 55.18 13.59
N VAL A 695 -5.17 56.43 13.92
CA VAL A 695 -6.47 56.81 14.49
C VAL A 695 -7.65 56.60 13.51
N ASN A 696 -7.38 56.20 12.26
CA ASN A 696 -8.35 55.93 11.21
C ASN A 696 -8.40 54.45 10.75
N THR A 697 -7.41 53.61 11.11
CA THR A 697 -7.40 52.17 10.77
C THR A 697 -7.09 51.35 12.00
N PHE A 698 -8.16 50.78 12.58
CA PHE A 698 -8.11 49.98 13.79
C PHE A 698 -7.84 48.50 13.48
N HIS A 699 -7.04 47.84 14.32
CA HIS A 699 -6.82 46.40 14.33
C HIS A 699 -7.83 45.77 15.30
N LEU A 700 -8.66 44.84 14.83
CA LEU A 700 -9.77 44.29 15.63
C LEU A 700 -9.27 43.52 16.85
N HIS A 701 -9.30 44.14 18.02
CA HIS A 701 -8.89 43.52 19.28
C HIS A 701 -10.09 43.22 20.22
N PRO A 702 -10.00 42.17 21.06
CA PRO A 702 -11.08 41.65 21.91
C PRO A 702 -11.33 42.41 23.24
N ASP A 703 -12.57 42.73 23.66
CA ASP A 703 -12.78 43.36 24.98
C ASP A 703 -12.54 42.35 26.14
N PHE A 704 -11.65 42.74 27.07
CA PHE A 704 -11.20 41.95 28.22
C PHE A 704 -11.41 42.70 29.54
N THR A 705 -11.64 41.92 30.60
CA THR A 705 -11.76 42.35 31.99
C THR A 705 -10.66 41.70 32.85
N SER A 706 -10.48 42.14 34.10
CA SER A 706 -9.66 41.41 35.10
C SER A 706 -10.33 40.13 35.63
N THR A 707 -11.35 39.63 34.93
CA THR A 707 -11.93 38.28 35.11
C THR A 707 -11.85 37.45 33.82
N THR A 708 -11.28 38.01 32.75
CA THR A 708 -11.06 37.32 31.48
C THR A 708 -9.79 36.48 31.57
N SER A 709 -9.86 35.25 31.04
CA SER A 709 -8.76 34.30 31.00
C SER A 709 -8.66 33.64 29.62
N TYR A 710 -7.44 33.39 29.17
CA TYR A 710 -7.15 32.74 27.89
C TYR A 710 -6.66 31.32 28.13
N SER A 711 -7.10 30.41 27.27
CA SER A 711 -6.44 29.13 27.06
C SER A 711 -5.27 29.36 26.11
N VAL A 712 -4.06 28.96 26.52
CA VAL A 712 -2.93 28.84 25.60
C VAL A 712 -2.66 27.35 25.45
N GLU A 713 -2.79 26.86 24.24
CA GLU A 713 -2.47 25.48 23.89
C GLU A 713 -1.18 25.46 23.08
N TYR A 714 -0.25 24.61 23.50
CA TYR A 714 1.10 24.52 22.94
C TYR A 714 1.64 23.11 23.15
N THR A 715 2.66 22.76 22.40
CA THR A 715 3.38 21.49 22.52
C THR A 715 4.77 21.71 23.10
N ALA A 716 5.22 20.81 23.98
CA ALA A 716 6.51 20.92 24.66
C ALA A 716 7.05 19.56 25.11
N LEU A 717 8.35 19.49 25.39
CA LEU A 717 9.01 18.28 25.89
C LEU A 717 8.85 18.11 27.41
N GLU A 718 8.61 16.89 27.90
CA GLU A 718 8.60 16.59 29.34
C GLU A 718 9.94 16.03 29.83
N TRP A 719 10.56 16.69 30.80
CA TRP A 719 11.85 16.30 31.39
C TRP A 719 11.68 16.11 32.90
N GLU A 720 11.96 14.92 33.44
CA GLU A 720 11.90 14.72 34.91
C GLU A 720 12.99 15.53 35.64
N LYS A 721 14.08 15.87 34.95
CA LYS A 721 15.13 16.76 35.45
C LYS A 721 15.95 17.39 34.31
N PHE A 722 15.89 18.72 34.21
CA PHE A 722 16.66 19.47 33.22
C PHE A 722 18.17 19.49 33.50
N ASN A 723 18.98 19.41 32.44
CA ASN A 723 20.40 19.77 32.44
C ASN A 723 20.71 20.66 31.22
N GLN A 724 21.54 21.68 31.42
CA GLN A 724 21.73 22.78 30.45
C GLN A 724 22.69 22.42 29.29
N ASP A 725 23.37 21.27 29.37
CA ASP A 725 24.37 20.84 28.38
C ASP A 725 23.76 20.26 27.07
N TYR A 726 22.43 20.13 26.96
CA TYR A 726 21.76 19.38 25.89
C TYR A 726 21.30 20.20 24.66
N ILE A 727 21.50 21.52 24.63
CA ILE A 727 21.04 22.38 23.52
C ILE A 727 22.25 22.88 22.71
N ASN A 728 22.24 22.65 21.40
CA ASN A 728 23.24 23.12 20.45
C ASN A 728 22.57 23.55 19.13
N ASP A 729 23.01 24.67 18.54
CA ASP A 729 22.43 25.23 17.32
C ASP A 729 22.79 24.43 16.05
N GLY A 730 21.88 24.41 15.07
CA GLY A 730 22.12 23.83 13.73
C GLY A 730 21.26 24.45 12.63
N ASP A 731 21.87 24.72 11.47
CA ASP A 731 21.20 25.11 10.22
C ASP A 731 21.05 23.87 9.31
N ASP A 732 19.91 23.71 8.62
CA ASP A 732 19.69 22.61 7.66
C ASP A 732 18.96 23.05 6.36
N VAL A 733 19.19 22.34 5.25
CA VAL A 733 18.70 22.70 3.90
C VAL A 733 18.37 21.46 3.06
N PHE A 734 17.08 21.27 2.74
CA PHE A 734 16.58 20.12 1.99
C PHE A 734 16.45 20.37 0.48
N THR A 735 16.49 19.29 -0.32
CA THR A 735 16.22 19.27 -1.77
C THR A 735 15.61 17.91 -2.15
N PHE A 736 14.78 17.85 -3.19
CA PHE A 736 13.83 16.76 -3.45
C PHE A 736 13.85 16.27 -4.93
N GLN A 737 13.03 15.25 -5.25
CA GLN A 737 12.73 14.63 -6.57
C GLN A 737 13.64 13.45 -7.08
N PRO A 738 13.11 12.50 -7.91
CA PRO A 738 13.05 11.08 -7.49
C PRO A 738 13.23 10.00 -8.62
N THR A 739 12.75 8.77 -8.35
CA THR A 739 12.17 7.73 -9.27
C THR A 739 13.04 6.80 -10.16
N GLU A 740 13.00 5.48 -9.84
CA GLU A 740 12.56 4.35 -10.73
C GLU A 740 13.54 3.77 -11.81
N TYR A 741 13.37 2.60 -12.48
CA TYR A 741 12.18 1.81 -12.94
C TYR A 741 11.91 0.41 -12.34
N TYR A 742 11.38 -0.62 -13.08
CA TYR A 742 10.71 -1.92 -12.66
C TYR A 742 11.30 -3.20 -13.34
N ASN A 743 11.27 -4.51 -12.90
CA ASN A 743 10.17 -5.49 -12.57
C ASN A 743 10.70 -6.95 -12.15
N ILE A 744 10.12 -8.19 -11.97
CA ILE A 744 8.89 -9.03 -12.30
C ILE A 744 8.86 -10.41 -11.49
N SER A 745 7.76 -11.22 -11.33
CA SER A 745 7.61 -12.73 -11.51
C SER A 745 6.15 -13.34 -11.30
N ILE A 746 5.84 -14.67 -11.45
CA ILE A 746 4.78 -15.16 -12.41
C ILE A 746 3.80 -16.46 -12.25
N LEU A 747 2.43 -16.32 -12.10
CA LEU A 747 1.21 -17.25 -12.30
C LEU A 747 -0.25 -16.62 -12.64
N TYR A 748 -1.16 -17.15 -13.54
CA TYR A 748 -2.26 -16.48 -14.37
C TYR A 748 -3.75 -16.23 -13.93
N THR A 749 -4.51 -15.41 -14.72
CA THR A 749 -6.01 -15.23 -14.74
C THR A 749 -6.71 -15.39 -16.11
N GLY A 750 -7.91 -16.01 -16.15
CA GLY A 750 -8.81 -15.99 -17.32
C GLY A 750 -10.07 -16.88 -17.24
N ASP A 751 -10.02 -17.96 -16.45
CA ASP A 751 -11.08 -18.99 -16.42
C ASP A 751 -12.30 -18.66 -15.55
N THR A 752 -13.47 -19.20 -15.88
CA THR A 752 -14.74 -18.94 -15.16
C THR A 752 -14.96 -19.84 -13.93
N THR A 753 -14.01 -20.71 -13.62
CA THR A 753 -13.97 -21.57 -12.43
C THR A 753 -12.67 -21.37 -11.69
N THR A 754 -12.73 -21.10 -10.39
CA THR A 754 -11.57 -20.93 -9.50
C THR A 754 -10.90 -22.26 -9.13
N GLU A 755 -10.75 -23.18 -10.09
CA GLU A 755 -10.00 -24.42 -9.90
C GLU A 755 -8.52 -24.18 -10.20
N ILE A 756 -7.66 -24.85 -9.43
CA ILE A 756 -6.29 -24.41 -9.16
C ILE A 756 -5.31 -25.16 -10.06
N PHE A 757 -4.23 -24.49 -10.50
CA PHE A 757 -3.10 -25.12 -11.19
C PHE A 757 -2.58 -26.34 -10.39
N SER A 758 -2.69 -27.54 -10.96
CA SER A 758 -2.25 -28.78 -10.31
C SER A 758 -0.73 -28.95 -10.40
N ILE A 759 -0.04 -28.84 -9.26
CA ILE A 759 1.40 -29.18 -9.16
C ILE A 759 1.64 -30.68 -9.40
N GLN A 760 0.67 -31.54 -9.05
CA GLN A 760 0.57 -32.94 -9.50
C GLN A 760 -0.80 -33.57 -9.14
N TYR A 761 -1.09 -34.72 -9.75
CA TYR A 761 -2.22 -35.63 -9.49
C TYR A 761 -3.59 -35.34 -10.14
N ILE A 762 -3.79 -34.24 -10.86
CA ILE A 762 -4.89 -34.14 -11.84
C ILE A 762 -4.31 -34.25 -13.24
N VAL A 763 -4.62 -35.35 -13.94
CA VAL A 763 -4.36 -35.50 -15.38
C VAL A 763 -5.58 -34.98 -16.13
N PRO A 764 -5.47 -33.91 -16.96
CA PRO A 764 -6.59 -33.43 -17.77
C PRO A 764 -7.09 -34.52 -18.73
N GLU A 765 -8.41 -34.66 -18.86
CA GLU A 765 -9.04 -35.67 -19.70
C GLU A 765 -8.76 -35.39 -21.19
N GLY A 766 -7.68 -35.96 -21.71
CA GLY A 766 -7.23 -35.77 -23.10
C GLY A 766 -5.72 -35.90 -23.34
N GLN A 767 -4.88 -35.76 -22.30
CA GLN A 767 -3.41 -35.70 -22.46
C GLN A 767 -2.71 -36.97 -23.00
N TYR A 768 -3.43 -38.07 -23.23
CA TYR A 768 -2.88 -39.31 -23.82
C TYR A 768 -3.51 -39.68 -25.17
N LYS A 769 -3.84 -38.69 -26.01
CA LYS A 769 -4.11 -38.90 -27.44
C LYS A 769 -2.80 -39.01 -28.24
N GLU A 770 -2.08 -40.11 -28.05
CA GLU A 770 -1.46 -40.92 -29.11
C GLU A 770 -0.59 -42.06 -28.52
N ASP A 771 -1.17 -43.27 -28.44
CA ASP A 771 -0.61 -44.48 -29.06
C ASP A 771 -1.57 -45.70 -28.86
N TYR A 772 -2.16 -46.18 -29.97
CA TYR A 772 -2.91 -47.45 -30.17
C TYR A 772 -3.95 -47.93 -29.12
#